data_AF-A0AAD7BP90-F1
#
_entry.id   AF-A0AAD7BP90-F1
#
_cell.length_a   1.000
_cell.length_b   1.000
_cell.length_c   1.000
_cell.angle_alpha   90.00
_cell.angle_beta   90.00
_cell.angle_gamma   90.00
#
_symmetry.space_group_name_H-M   'P 1'
#
loop_
_entity.id
_entity.type
_entity.pdbx_description
1 polymer ?
#
loop_
_entity_poly.entity_id
_entity_poly.type
_entity_poly.pdbx_seq_one_letter_code
_entity_poly.pdbx_strand_id
1 'polypeptide(L)'
;DDQLAATAIMVQQGLDIDARERLDNRWSLQWSRNSGKSAKTAGRTKRMFQCGYDHNRSHTKARHTPVPFTSCLAHGEITFAVDTHKILRIRGYFHHNQQCKDAEYIRIPPIPVHPSVFIVALSQLRDGATFADVKKKNRELFAARGYKDFPADLRTSPYRWLLETRDSRSLYRQFSRMNGVKVTEKPQVNVDEWLDPQSAQYNPMIAEAVFHYSARANKGERFEACVATDEMNAAAWKYGHENQIILDGTFGVCDSRLLLFIVMVIDENRKGVPVAFLMFSAPTGNKQSSSGYNTEILTKLIGAWQDSLTKCGARHGFSGVIFNPFTCITDTDLKERGALFSVFPSIWLLICRFHLRQSWKNHRNKLLKGKGALKLDLKHRLKRLEDSLVKTQTIEDARALLSKELELLNQLGGGKTVQRAVEHVGYLISYRTTDNLWKSWSDFGRKVAASLLGCEMEGVIPTTNHLESFNGVLKRKHLRRWQNGGRRIRVDVLIQILIIHILPSIFQERRLYRDQELRIAAQVRQLPGGTSLLKNRSSGKQIIPKIAYLLPDAQRTERARALLAAGQLGVPEFLPDTNTLVSTCYSSDALEIDSEPIKYTISIGLDGVATCTCPDFEKHGGACKHIRGALLLLDTLRAQGINMPVIPIPVSLTDAHALQTKTAIARAETPAASGERPTVRAAAAIADLLREDDSCDAVPLEAEGDTDEEEHKKQRRTATSSRREFTNLAALGEQALARTVYELGDVAPRLGDLAEFLQRKSGPLSSSEYNALSSGRGHLAALMGEIDRLLFAVPTCSAAVAVDAPDSTIAPRGTQRKRKASGELLPPSPEKANRRQDSHTPH
;
A
#
# COMPACT_ATOMS: atom_id res chain seq x y z
N ASP A 1 -17.41 3.94 -61.73
CA ASP A 1 -17.79 5.35 -61.91
C ASP A 1 -18.35 6.00 -60.64
N ASP A 2 -19.35 5.41 -59.99
CA ASP A 2 -19.98 6.01 -58.80
C ASP A 2 -19.03 6.33 -57.63
N GLN A 3 -18.03 5.48 -57.36
CA GLN A 3 -17.03 5.77 -56.32
C GLN A 3 -16.08 6.91 -56.70
N LEU A 4 -15.78 7.07 -58.00
CA LEU A 4 -14.96 8.18 -58.49
C LEU A 4 -15.75 9.48 -58.38
N ALA A 5 -17.03 9.48 -58.77
CA ALA A 5 -17.93 10.62 -58.60
C ALA A 5 -18.11 11.00 -57.12
N ALA A 6 -18.31 10.01 -56.24
CA ALA A 6 -18.39 10.25 -54.79
C ALA A 6 -17.09 10.84 -54.24
N THR A 7 -15.93 10.34 -54.69
CA THR A 7 -14.61 10.89 -54.30
C THR A 7 -14.43 12.31 -54.81
N ALA A 8 -14.83 12.61 -56.05
CA ALA A 8 -14.77 13.94 -56.62
C ALA A 8 -15.60 14.95 -55.82
N ILE A 9 -16.81 14.58 -55.40
CA ILE A 9 -17.65 15.40 -54.52
C ILE A 9 -16.94 15.65 -53.17
N MET A 10 -16.31 14.62 -52.61
CA MET A 10 -15.57 14.76 -51.36
C MET A 10 -14.39 15.73 -51.50
N VAL A 11 -13.62 15.62 -52.57
CA VAL A 11 -12.49 16.53 -52.87
C VAL A 11 -12.98 17.96 -53.09
N GLN A 12 -14.01 18.15 -53.90
CA GLN A 12 -14.60 19.46 -54.19
C GLN A 12 -15.06 20.18 -52.92
N GLN A 13 -15.60 19.44 -51.96
CA GLN A 13 -16.10 19.98 -50.69
C GLN A 13 -15.05 20.02 -49.58
N GLY A 14 -13.80 19.59 -49.83
CA GLY A 14 -12.76 19.47 -48.82
C GLY A 14 -13.07 18.47 -47.71
N LEU A 15 -13.85 17.44 -48.04
CA LEU A 15 -14.30 16.38 -47.14
C LEU A 15 -13.55 15.06 -47.33
N ASP A 16 -12.66 14.95 -48.31
CA ASP A 16 -11.78 13.80 -48.53
C ASP A 16 -10.74 13.66 -47.39
N ILE A 17 -9.98 12.57 -47.40
CA ILE A 17 -9.05 12.24 -46.30
C ILE A 17 -7.90 13.24 -46.25
N ASP A 18 -7.31 13.59 -47.39
CA ASP A 18 -6.15 14.47 -47.47
C ASP A 18 -6.52 15.90 -47.09
N ALA A 19 -7.66 16.38 -47.59
CA ALA A 19 -8.18 17.68 -47.18
C ALA A 19 -8.47 17.76 -45.69
N ARG A 20 -8.85 16.65 -45.05
CA ARG A 20 -9.16 16.67 -43.61
C ARG A 20 -7.95 16.95 -42.74
N GLU A 21 -6.77 16.62 -43.24
CA GLU A 21 -5.50 16.72 -42.53
C GLU A 21 -4.85 18.10 -42.72
N ARG A 22 -5.30 18.88 -43.72
CA ARG A 22 -4.82 20.24 -43.95
C ARG A 22 -5.23 21.20 -42.82
N LEU A 23 -4.35 22.16 -42.53
CA LEU A 23 -4.56 23.19 -41.49
C LEU A 23 -5.71 24.15 -41.83
N ASP A 24 -5.98 24.37 -43.11
CA ASP A 24 -7.03 25.25 -43.61
C ASP A 24 -8.41 24.59 -43.59
N ASN A 25 -8.51 23.30 -43.24
CA ASN A 25 -9.77 22.60 -43.19
C ASN A 25 -10.63 23.02 -41.99
N ARG A 26 -11.80 23.57 -42.32
CA ARG A 26 -12.78 24.07 -41.34
C ARG A 26 -13.89 23.06 -41.04
N TRP A 27 -13.83 21.84 -41.55
CA TRP A 27 -14.80 20.78 -41.24
C TRP A 27 -14.50 20.10 -39.90
N SER A 28 -15.48 20.08 -39.00
CA SER A 28 -15.40 19.37 -37.71
C SER A 28 -16.32 18.14 -37.69
N LEU A 29 -15.90 17.06 -37.02
CA LEU A 29 -16.77 15.91 -36.80
C LEU A 29 -17.78 16.23 -35.68
N GLN A 30 -19.07 16.25 -36.02
CA GLN A 30 -20.14 16.45 -35.03
C GLN A 30 -20.47 15.14 -34.31
N TRP A 31 -20.63 14.05 -35.06
CA TRP A 31 -20.84 12.71 -34.52
C TRP A 31 -20.46 11.62 -35.53
N SER A 32 -20.20 10.42 -35.02
CA SER A 32 -20.02 9.20 -35.80
C SER A 32 -20.82 8.07 -35.15
N ARG A 33 -21.47 7.23 -35.96
CA ARG A 33 -22.21 6.05 -35.52
C ARG A 33 -21.97 4.91 -36.49
N ASN A 34 -21.71 3.73 -35.97
CA ASN A 34 -21.70 2.50 -36.76
C ASN A 34 -23.07 1.81 -36.61
N SER A 35 -23.60 1.28 -37.70
CA SER A 35 -24.86 0.54 -37.73
C SER A 35 -24.73 -0.70 -38.61
N GLY A 36 -25.21 -1.85 -38.14
CA GLY A 36 -25.15 -3.13 -38.83
C GLY A 36 -24.75 -4.28 -37.91
N LYS A 37 -24.82 -5.52 -38.41
CA LYS A 37 -24.25 -6.72 -37.78
C LYS A 37 -23.18 -7.28 -38.75
N SER A 38 -22.05 -7.75 -38.21
CA SER A 38 -20.95 -8.42 -38.95
C SER A 38 -20.46 -7.68 -40.21
N ALA A 39 -20.06 -8.41 -41.27
CA ALA A 39 -19.43 -7.96 -42.52
C ALA A 39 -20.25 -6.96 -43.38
N LYS A 40 -21.35 -6.43 -42.84
CA LYS A 40 -22.18 -5.36 -43.44
C LYS A 40 -22.31 -4.18 -42.47
N THR A 41 -21.25 -3.85 -41.74
CA THR A 41 -21.25 -2.69 -40.84
C THR A 41 -21.06 -1.42 -41.66
N ALA A 42 -22.05 -0.52 -41.61
CA ALA A 42 -21.98 0.80 -42.21
C ALA A 42 -21.61 1.84 -41.14
N GLY A 43 -20.55 2.60 -41.39
CA GLY A 43 -20.15 3.76 -40.62
C GLY A 43 -20.86 5.00 -41.15
N ARG A 44 -21.39 5.83 -40.27
CA ARG A 44 -22.07 7.07 -40.62
C ARG A 44 -21.51 8.22 -39.82
N THR A 45 -21.05 9.25 -40.51
CA THR A 45 -20.40 10.42 -39.90
C THR A 45 -21.11 11.68 -40.34
N LYS A 46 -21.41 12.58 -39.41
CA LYS A 46 -21.85 13.93 -39.72
C LYS A 46 -20.73 14.90 -39.40
N ARG A 47 -20.34 15.66 -40.41
CA ARG A 47 -19.39 16.76 -40.34
C ARG A 47 -20.13 18.07 -40.49
N MET A 48 -19.72 19.06 -39.72
CA MET A 48 -20.28 20.40 -39.77
C MET A 48 -19.13 21.39 -39.76
N PHE A 49 -19.30 22.47 -40.51
CA PHE A 49 -18.30 23.51 -40.56
C PHE A 49 -18.16 24.21 -39.20
N GLN A 50 -16.94 24.53 -38.80
CA GLN A 50 -16.64 25.07 -37.46
C GLN A 50 -17.36 26.39 -37.16
N CYS A 51 -17.59 27.23 -38.18
CA CYS A 51 -18.31 28.52 -38.08
C CYS A 51 -19.84 28.32 -37.85
N GLY A 52 -20.38 27.11 -38.02
CA GLY A 52 -21.81 26.81 -37.92
C GLY A 52 -22.26 26.32 -36.55
N TYR A 53 -21.35 26.11 -35.59
CA TYR A 53 -21.69 25.61 -34.27
C TYR A 53 -21.72 26.74 -33.24
N ASP A 54 -22.91 27.11 -32.76
CA ASP A 54 -23.06 28.07 -31.67
C ASP A 54 -22.78 27.39 -30.32
N HIS A 55 -21.62 27.70 -29.74
CA HIS A 55 -21.23 27.17 -28.44
C HIS A 55 -21.99 27.80 -27.26
N ASN A 56 -22.55 29.00 -27.43
CA ASN A 56 -23.25 29.74 -26.37
C ASN A 56 -24.68 29.23 -26.18
N ARG A 57 -25.36 28.81 -27.26
CA ARG A 57 -26.74 28.30 -27.21
C ARG A 57 -26.92 26.97 -26.49
N SER A 58 -25.85 26.17 -26.34
CA SER A 58 -25.98 24.78 -25.87
C SER A 58 -25.71 24.58 -24.37
N HIS A 59 -25.44 25.64 -23.60
CA HIS A 59 -24.88 25.57 -22.23
C HIS A 59 -23.66 24.62 -22.09
N THR A 60 -23.03 24.25 -23.22
CA THR A 60 -21.84 23.42 -23.25
C THR A 60 -20.62 24.29 -22.99
N LYS A 61 -19.58 23.75 -22.34
CA LYS A 61 -18.27 24.42 -22.25
C LYS A 61 -17.88 24.97 -23.62
N ALA A 62 -17.61 26.28 -23.70
CA ALA A 62 -17.21 26.95 -24.93
C ALA A 62 -16.06 26.17 -25.57
N ARG A 63 -16.29 25.56 -26.73
CA ARG A 63 -15.19 24.87 -27.43
C ARG A 63 -14.32 25.93 -28.07
N HIS A 64 -13.02 25.67 -28.09
CA HIS A 64 -12.07 26.55 -28.74
C HIS A 64 -12.04 26.29 -30.27
N THR A 65 -13.10 26.66 -31.00
CA THR A 65 -13.19 26.64 -32.49
C THR A 65 -12.34 27.73 -33.17
N PRO A 66 -11.45 27.40 -34.11
CA PRO A 66 -10.53 28.35 -34.76
C PRO A 66 -11.16 29.58 -35.43
N VAL A 67 -12.44 29.49 -35.80
CA VAL A 67 -13.20 30.52 -36.51
C VAL A 67 -14.40 31.00 -35.67
N PRO A 68 -14.82 32.27 -35.82
CA PRO A 68 -16.02 32.79 -35.15
C PRO A 68 -17.29 32.09 -35.65
N PHE A 69 -18.34 32.11 -34.82
CA PHE A 69 -19.65 31.62 -35.21
C PHE A 69 -20.30 32.61 -36.19
N THR A 70 -20.76 32.11 -37.33
CA THR A 70 -21.38 32.91 -38.41
C THR A 70 -22.76 32.39 -38.82
N SER A 71 -23.36 31.49 -38.04
CA SER A 71 -24.64 30.84 -38.37
C SER A 71 -24.64 30.06 -39.70
N CYS A 72 -23.48 29.58 -40.15
CA CYS A 72 -23.39 28.80 -41.38
C CYS A 72 -24.05 27.42 -41.23
N LEU A 73 -24.89 27.04 -42.20
CA LEU A 73 -25.62 25.77 -42.18
C LEU A 73 -24.86 24.61 -42.84
N ALA A 74 -23.63 24.85 -43.28
CA ALA A 74 -22.86 23.88 -44.04
C ALA A 74 -22.56 22.62 -43.20
N HIS A 75 -23.11 21.49 -43.63
CA HIS A 75 -22.92 20.18 -43.01
C HIS A 75 -22.93 19.07 -44.07
N GLY A 76 -22.08 18.07 -43.89
CA GLY A 76 -22.00 16.88 -44.74
C GLY A 76 -22.16 15.62 -43.91
N GLU A 77 -22.98 14.69 -44.37
CA GLU A 77 -23.22 13.40 -43.76
C GLU A 77 -22.82 12.28 -44.72
N ILE A 78 -21.83 11.51 -44.29
CA ILE A 78 -21.16 10.50 -45.10
C ILE A 78 -21.41 9.14 -44.48
N THR A 79 -21.98 8.23 -45.26
CA THR A 79 -22.14 6.82 -44.92
C THR A 79 -21.16 6.00 -45.76
N PHE A 80 -20.40 5.11 -45.13
CA PHE A 80 -19.39 4.28 -45.76
C PHE A 80 -19.43 2.85 -45.21
N ALA A 81 -18.98 1.88 -45.98
CA ALA A 81 -18.75 0.52 -45.48
C ALA A 81 -17.51 0.53 -44.57
N VAL A 82 -17.60 0.05 -43.33
CA VAL A 82 -16.49 0.13 -42.37
C VAL A 82 -15.27 -0.64 -42.86
N ASP A 83 -15.49 -1.79 -43.48
CA ASP A 83 -14.43 -2.75 -43.80
C ASP A 83 -13.66 -2.34 -45.07
N THR A 84 -14.36 -1.77 -46.06
CA THR A 84 -13.78 -1.39 -47.36
C THR A 84 -13.58 0.11 -47.53
N HIS A 85 -14.07 0.91 -46.58
CA HIS A 85 -14.15 2.37 -46.63
C HIS A 85 -14.87 2.96 -47.86
N LYS A 86 -15.54 2.11 -48.68
CA LYS A 86 -16.31 2.55 -49.84
C LYS A 86 -17.45 3.46 -49.41
N ILE A 87 -17.63 4.57 -50.14
CA ILE A 87 -18.65 5.56 -49.84
C ILE A 87 -19.99 5.02 -50.32
N LEU A 88 -20.92 4.83 -49.39
CA LEU A 88 -22.27 4.34 -49.68
C LEU A 88 -23.24 5.48 -49.94
N ARG A 89 -23.07 6.63 -49.26
CA ARG A 89 -23.95 7.79 -49.40
C ARG A 89 -23.30 9.06 -48.90
N ILE A 90 -23.48 10.16 -49.64
CA ILE A 90 -23.17 11.53 -49.22
C ILE A 90 -24.47 12.34 -49.25
N ARG A 91 -24.78 13.07 -48.18
CA ARG A 91 -25.92 14.00 -48.14
C ARG A 91 -25.61 15.19 -47.24
N GLY A 92 -26.16 16.36 -47.50
CA GLY A 92 -25.90 17.51 -46.66
C GLY A 92 -26.25 18.83 -47.32
N TYR A 93 -25.95 19.92 -46.63
CA TYR A 93 -26.00 21.26 -47.17
C TYR A 93 -24.57 21.77 -47.28
N PHE A 94 -24.09 22.03 -48.49
CA PHE A 94 -22.68 22.40 -48.72
C PHE A 94 -22.49 23.89 -49.04
N HIS A 95 -23.57 24.68 -49.02
CA HIS A 95 -23.47 26.11 -49.28
C HIS A 95 -23.03 26.86 -48.01
N HIS A 96 -22.01 27.68 -48.17
CA HIS A 96 -21.50 28.57 -47.12
C HIS A 96 -22.09 29.97 -47.28
N ASN A 97 -22.49 30.59 -46.18
CA ASN A 97 -22.84 32.01 -46.19
C ASN A 97 -21.58 32.89 -46.36
N GLN A 98 -21.78 34.14 -46.77
CA GLN A 98 -20.67 35.04 -47.08
C GLN A 98 -19.79 35.29 -45.86
N GLN A 99 -20.40 35.53 -44.69
CA GLN A 99 -19.69 35.68 -43.42
C GLN A 99 -18.76 34.50 -43.09
N CYS A 100 -19.13 33.26 -43.41
CA CYS A 100 -18.27 32.10 -43.17
C CYS A 100 -17.12 31.99 -44.17
N LYS A 101 -17.32 32.42 -45.42
CA LYS A 101 -16.25 32.50 -46.43
C LYS A 101 -15.22 33.55 -46.01
N ASP A 102 -15.69 34.69 -45.52
CA ASP A 102 -14.88 35.84 -45.10
C ASP A 102 -14.33 35.69 -43.67
N ALA A 103 -14.76 34.66 -42.94
CA ALA A 103 -14.33 34.47 -41.56
C ALA A 103 -12.82 34.23 -41.47
N GLU A 104 -12.16 35.05 -40.67
CA GLU A 104 -10.74 34.91 -40.33
C GLU A 104 -10.53 33.94 -39.15
N TYR A 105 -9.33 33.38 -39.08
CA TYR A 105 -8.92 32.57 -37.93
C TYR A 105 -8.65 33.47 -36.72
N ILE A 106 -9.43 33.30 -35.66
CA ILE A 106 -9.24 34.00 -34.39
C ILE A 106 -8.23 33.29 -33.47
N ARG A 107 -7.78 32.07 -33.86
CA ARG A 107 -6.76 31.28 -33.17
C ARG A 107 -6.18 30.20 -34.09
N ILE A 108 -5.01 29.68 -33.71
CA ILE A 108 -4.32 28.60 -34.41
C ILE A 108 -5.19 27.32 -34.40
N PRO A 109 -5.47 26.72 -35.57
CA PRO A 109 -6.15 25.43 -35.66
C PRO A 109 -5.40 24.29 -34.93
N PRO A 110 -6.10 23.30 -34.36
CA PRO A 110 -5.44 22.16 -33.74
C PRO A 110 -4.70 21.33 -34.80
N ILE A 111 -3.38 21.31 -34.72
CA ILE A 111 -2.51 20.50 -35.59
C ILE A 111 -2.43 19.08 -35.03
N PRO A 112 -2.84 18.04 -35.77
CA PRO A 112 -2.76 16.66 -35.30
C PRO A 112 -1.30 16.20 -35.17
N VAL A 113 -1.04 15.26 -34.26
CA VAL A 113 0.26 14.60 -34.17
C VAL A 113 0.37 13.53 -35.26
N HIS A 114 1.53 13.44 -35.91
CA HIS A 114 1.76 12.47 -36.99
C HIS A 114 1.58 11.01 -36.52
N PRO A 115 0.94 10.12 -37.30
CA PRO A 115 0.74 8.71 -36.94
C PRO A 115 2.02 7.97 -36.55
N SER A 116 3.13 8.19 -37.26
CA SER A 116 4.43 7.56 -36.98
C SER A 116 4.99 7.93 -35.60
N VAL A 117 4.65 9.10 -35.07
CA VAL A 117 4.98 9.49 -33.69
C VAL A 117 4.17 8.65 -32.71
N PHE A 118 2.87 8.44 -32.95
CA PHE A 118 2.02 7.57 -32.13
C PHE A 118 2.51 6.12 -32.15
N ILE A 119 2.87 5.57 -33.31
CA ILE A 119 3.36 4.19 -33.43
C ILE A 119 4.59 3.96 -32.53
N VAL A 120 5.58 4.85 -32.61
CA VAL A 120 6.79 4.75 -31.79
C VAL A 120 6.47 4.97 -30.30
N ALA A 121 5.60 5.92 -29.98
CA ALA A 121 5.18 6.17 -28.61
C ALA A 121 4.41 4.98 -28.00
N LEU A 122 3.53 4.34 -28.77
CA LEU A 122 2.76 3.18 -28.36
C LEU A 122 3.64 1.94 -28.17
N SER A 123 4.65 1.74 -29.01
CA SER A 123 5.65 0.68 -28.79
C SER A 123 6.39 0.90 -27.48
N GLN A 124 6.87 2.12 -27.24
CA GLN A 124 7.57 2.44 -25.98
C GLN A 124 6.70 2.20 -24.75
N LEU A 125 5.41 2.57 -24.79
CA LEU A 125 4.47 2.28 -23.69
C LEU A 125 4.30 0.77 -23.47
N ARG A 126 4.21 -0.01 -24.55
CA ARG A 126 4.18 -1.48 -24.46
C ARG A 126 5.45 -2.03 -23.82
N ASP A 127 6.59 -1.41 -24.09
CA ASP A 127 7.89 -1.77 -23.52
C ASP A 127 8.10 -1.22 -22.10
N GLY A 128 7.08 -0.55 -21.53
CA GLY A 128 7.05 -0.08 -20.14
C GLY A 128 7.64 1.32 -19.93
N ALA A 129 7.89 2.08 -20.99
CA ALA A 129 8.40 3.45 -20.89
C ALA A 129 7.39 4.38 -20.21
N THR A 130 7.87 5.34 -19.42
CA THR A 130 7.01 6.39 -18.87
C THR A 130 6.67 7.42 -19.95
N PHE A 131 5.63 8.24 -19.73
CA PHE A 131 5.33 9.33 -20.67
C PHE A 131 6.49 10.35 -20.78
N ALA A 132 7.29 10.50 -19.73
CA ALA A 132 8.50 11.33 -19.77
C ALA A 132 9.55 10.74 -20.72
N ASP A 133 9.78 9.44 -20.66
CA ASP A 133 10.69 8.72 -21.56
C ASP A 133 10.19 8.80 -23.01
N VAL A 134 8.88 8.60 -23.22
CA VAL A 134 8.25 8.73 -24.54
C VAL A 134 8.46 10.13 -25.12
N LYS A 135 8.29 11.19 -24.32
CA LYS A 135 8.55 12.58 -24.75
C LYS A 135 10.03 12.82 -25.02
N LYS A 136 10.92 12.28 -24.20
CA LYS A 136 12.38 12.38 -24.39
C LYS A 136 12.76 11.75 -25.73
N LYS A 137 12.37 10.50 -25.98
CA LYS A 137 12.64 9.80 -27.23
C LYS A 137 12.02 10.49 -28.44
N ASN A 138 10.81 11.04 -28.29
CA ASN A 138 10.18 11.82 -29.33
C ASN A 138 10.98 13.07 -29.71
N ARG A 139 11.55 13.79 -28.73
CA ARG A 139 12.44 14.94 -29.01
C ARG A 139 13.73 14.51 -29.68
N GLU A 140 14.33 13.39 -29.25
CA GLU A 140 15.53 12.82 -29.89
C GLU A 140 15.27 12.48 -31.36
N LEU A 141 14.20 11.75 -31.65
CA LEU A 141 13.83 11.37 -33.03
C LEU A 141 13.44 12.58 -33.87
N PHE A 142 12.80 13.59 -33.28
CA PHE A 142 12.51 14.84 -33.97
C PHE A 142 13.80 15.58 -34.35
N ALA A 143 14.75 15.72 -33.41
CA ALA A 143 16.03 16.37 -33.65
C ALA A 143 16.87 15.64 -34.70
N ALA A 144 16.88 14.30 -34.65
CA ALA A 144 17.58 13.46 -35.61
C ALA A 144 16.82 13.29 -36.94
N ARG A 145 15.61 13.86 -37.09
CA ARG A 145 14.70 13.61 -38.23
C ARG A 145 14.48 12.11 -38.50
N GLY A 146 14.48 11.30 -37.44
CA GLY A 146 14.52 9.83 -37.50
C GLY A 146 13.17 9.14 -37.65
N TYR A 147 12.08 9.88 -37.87
CA TYR A 147 10.78 9.27 -38.15
C TYR A 147 10.66 8.89 -39.63
N LYS A 148 10.02 7.74 -39.92
CA LYS A 148 9.92 7.17 -41.28
C LYS A 148 9.41 8.17 -42.34
N ASP A 149 8.39 8.94 -41.99
CA ASP A 149 7.72 9.87 -42.93
C ASP A 149 8.07 11.34 -42.63
N PHE A 150 9.22 11.58 -41.98
CA PHE A 150 9.64 12.94 -41.62
C PHE A 150 9.91 13.76 -42.88
N PRO A 151 9.26 14.92 -43.06
CA PRO A 151 9.38 15.70 -44.28
C PRO A 151 10.74 16.40 -44.37
N ALA A 152 11.23 16.60 -45.60
CA ALA A 152 12.46 17.35 -45.84
C ALA A 152 12.35 18.82 -45.36
N ASP A 153 11.19 19.44 -45.60
CA ASP A 153 10.81 20.75 -45.07
C ASP A 153 9.65 20.61 -44.07
N LEU A 154 9.87 21.01 -42.82
CA LEU A 154 8.85 20.92 -41.78
C LEU A 154 7.66 21.86 -42.02
N ARG A 155 7.87 22.97 -42.75
CA ARG A 155 6.84 23.99 -43.03
C ARG A 155 5.71 23.45 -43.92
N THR A 156 5.98 22.40 -44.69
CA THR A 156 4.99 21.77 -45.56
C THR A 156 4.20 20.68 -44.84
N SER A 157 4.57 20.33 -43.60
CA SER A 157 3.92 19.26 -42.86
C SER A 157 2.54 19.71 -42.34
N PRO A 158 1.46 18.94 -42.62
CA PRO A 158 0.18 19.17 -41.98
C PRO A 158 0.14 18.68 -40.52
N TYR A 159 1.23 18.07 -40.04
CA TYR A 159 1.31 17.41 -38.75
C TYR A 159 2.31 18.07 -37.81
N ARG A 160 2.03 17.91 -36.52
CA ARG A 160 3.00 18.13 -35.46
C ARG A 160 3.78 16.85 -35.19
N TRP A 161 5.08 16.98 -35.05
CA TRP A 161 5.99 15.85 -34.85
C TRP A 161 6.49 15.71 -33.42
N LEU A 162 6.28 16.73 -32.59
CA LEU A 162 6.54 16.67 -31.16
C LEU A 162 5.28 16.23 -30.41
N LEU A 163 5.43 15.60 -29.25
CA LEU A 163 4.36 15.27 -28.32
C LEU A 163 4.23 16.36 -27.26
N GLU A 164 3.00 16.79 -27.02
CA GLU A 164 2.64 17.72 -25.95
C GLU A 164 1.92 16.97 -24.82
N THR A 165 1.81 17.63 -23.67
CA THR A 165 1.13 17.08 -22.50
C THR A 165 -0.34 16.74 -22.80
N ARG A 166 -1.01 17.51 -23.67
CA ARG A 166 -2.40 17.25 -24.10
C ARG A 166 -2.59 15.94 -24.87
N ASP A 167 -1.55 15.42 -25.50
CA ASP A 167 -1.63 14.18 -26.29
C ASP A 167 -1.64 12.93 -25.44
N SER A 168 -1.16 13.01 -24.19
CA SER A 168 -1.12 11.90 -23.24
C SER A 168 -2.47 11.17 -23.17
N ARG A 169 -3.58 11.91 -23.11
CA ARG A 169 -4.92 11.33 -23.06
C ARG A 169 -5.24 10.51 -24.32
N SER A 170 -4.89 11.01 -25.51
CA SER A 170 -5.14 10.29 -26.76
C SER A 170 -4.27 9.03 -26.84
N LEU A 171 -2.97 9.18 -26.51
CA LEU A 171 -1.99 8.11 -26.53
C LEU A 171 -2.40 6.96 -25.59
N TYR A 172 -2.70 7.25 -24.32
CA TYR A 172 -3.12 6.22 -23.35
C TYR A 172 -4.48 5.60 -23.70
N ARG A 173 -5.39 6.35 -24.34
CA ARG A 173 -6.65 5.77 -24.84
C ARG A 173 -6.42 4.78 -25.96
N GLN A 174 -5.52 5.09 -26.89
CA GLN A 174 -5.12 4.16 -27.95
C GLN A 174 -4.42 2.94 -27.36
N PHE A 175 -3.51 3.16 -26.39
CA PHE A 175 -2.83 2.09 -25.67
C PHE A 175 -3.80 1.14 -24.97
N SER A 176 -4.75 1.66 -24.18
CA SER A 176 -5.78 0.81 -23.55
C SER A 176 -6.65 0.06 -24.57
N ARG A 177 -6.98 0.69 -25.71
CA ARG A 177 -7.76 0.03 -26.77
C ARG A 177 -7.00 -1.11 -27.44
N MET A 178 -5.70 -0.95 -27.67
CA MET A 178 -4.87 -2.04 -28.21
C MET A 178 -4.80 -3.23 -27.26
N ASN A 179 -4.88 -2.97 -25.95
CA ASN A 179 -4.97 -4.01 -24.93
C ASN A 179 -6.41 -4.55 -24.76
N GLY A 180 -7.39 -4.11 -25.55
CA GLY A 180 -8.76 -4.62 -25.49
C GLY A 180 -9.69 -3.90 -24.49
N VAL A 181 -9.27 -2.78 -23.89
CA VAL A 181 -10.12 -1.99 -22.98
C VAL A 181 -10.80 -0.83 -23.72
N LYS A 182 -12.13 -0.83 -23.72
CA LYS A 182 -12.92 0.30 -24.22
C LYS A 182 -13.03 1.38 -23.14
N VAL A 183 -12.04 2.26 -23.08
CA VAL A 183 -11.99 3.37 -22.12
C VAL A 183 -13.09 4.44 -22.30
N THR A 184 -13.84 4.39 -23.40
CA THR A 184 -15.05 5.21 -23.59
C THR A 184 -16.24 4.66 -22.82
N GLU A 185 -16.24 3.36 -22.53
CA GLU A 185 -17.27 2.71 -21.71
C GLU A 185 -16.97 2.85 -20.22
N LYS A 186 -18.02 2.72 -19.41
CA LYS A 186 -17.90 2.69 -17.95
C LYS A 186 -17.11 1.43 -17.53
N PRO A 187 -16.19 1.49 -16.55
CA PRO A 187 -15.36 0.35 -16.18
C PRO A 187 -16.14 -0.92 -15.84
N GLN A 188 -17.24 -0.80 -15.10
CA GLN A 188 -18.06 -1.95 -14.72
C GLN A 188 -18.70 -2.66 -15.92
N VAL A 189 -18.99 -1.94 -17.01
CA VAL A 189 -19.56 -2.52 -18.23
C VAL A 189 -18.52 -3.37 -18.94
N ASN A 190 -17.26 -2.91 -19.01
CA ASN A 190 -16.18 -3.70 -19.60
C ASN A 190 -16.00 -5.02 -18.83
N VAL A 191 -15.98 -4.98 -17.50
CA VAL A 191 -15.81 -6.19 -16.67
C VAL A 191 -16.98 -7.16 -16.88
N ASP A 192 -18.22 -6.67 -16.84
CA ASP A 192 -19.41 -7.48 -17.07
C ASP A 192 -19.39 -8.13 -18.47
N GLU A 193 -19.08 -7.34 -19.51
CA GLU A 193 -18.97 -7.82 -20.89
C GLU A 193 -17.82 -8.82 -21.10
N TRP A 194 -16.75 -8.79 -20.30
CA TRP A 194 -15.65 -9.77 -20.39
C TRP A 194 -16.01 -11.12 -19.77
N LEU A 195 -16.91 -11.11 -18.78
CA LEU A 195 -17.29 -12.30 -18.00
C LEU A 195 -18.55 -12.98 -18.54
N ASP A 196 -19.40 -12.28 -19.29
CA ASP A 196 -20.60 -12.84 -19.92
C ASP A 196 -20.26 -13.65 -21.20
N PRO A 197 -20.47 -14.99 -21.22
CA PRO A 197 -20.22 -15.80 -22.42
C PRO A 197 -21.06 -15.42 -23.64
N GLN A 198 -22.16 -14.69 -23.47
CA GLN A 198 -23.02 -14.22 -24.56
C GLN A 198 -22.56 -12.88 -25.14
N SER A 199 -21.65 -12.19 -24.46
CA SER A 199 -21.10 -10.92 -24.91
C SER A 199 -20.13 -11.11 -26.06
N ALA A 200 -20.20 -10.21 -27.05
CA ALA A 200 -19.20 -10.15 -28.12
C ALA A 200 -17.82 -9.69 -27.64
N GLN A 201 -17.67 -9.33 -26.36
CA GLN A 201 -16.39 -9.00 -25.72
C GLN A 201 -15.97 -10.05 -24.69
N TYR A 202 -16.66 -11.19 -24.61
CA TYR A 202 -16.28 -12.27 -23.71
C TYR A 202 -14.80 -12.60 -23.85
N ASN A 203 -14.11 -12.70 -22.72
CA ASN A 203 -12.70 -13.04 -22.68
C ASN A 203 -12.51 -14.27 -21.77
N PRO A 204 -12.30 -15.47 -22.34
CA PRO A 204 -12.21 -16.70 -21.57
C PRO A 204 -11.06 -16.68 -20.57
N MET A 205 -9.93 -16.07 -20.91
CA MET A 205 -8.78 -15.95 -20.01
C MET A 205 -9.11 -15.11 -18.77
N ILE A 206 -9.87 -14.01 -18.95
CA ILE A 206 -10.33 -13.19 -17.81
C ILE A 206 -11.39 -13.95 -17.02
N ALA A 207 -12.36 -14.57 -17.70
CA ALA A 207 -13.44 -15.30 -17.06
C ALA A 207 -12.94 -16.49 -16.22
N GLU A 208 -11.96 -17.25 -16.71
CA GLU A 208 -11.36 -18.37 -15.99
C GLU A 208 -10.55 -17.93 -14.77
N ALA A 209 -9.90 -16.76 -14.84
CA ALA A 209 -9.12 -16.23 -13.73
C ALA A 209 -9.99 -15.52 -12.67
N VAL A 210 -11.20 -15.08 -13.01
CA VAL A 210 -12.13 -14.43 -12.08
C VAL A 210 -13.05 -15.48 -11.46
N PHE A 211 -12.68 -15.98 -10.28
CA PHE A 211 -13.47 -17.03 -9.61
C PHE A 211 -14.73 -16.51 -8.89
N HIS A 212 -14.79 -15.20 -8.62
CA HIS A 212 -15.96 -14.56 -8.02
C HIS A 212 -16.15 -13.18 -8.61
N TYR A 213 -17.38 -12.89 -9.02
CA TYR A 213 -17.79 -11.58 -9.52
C TYR A 213 -19.18 -11.24 -9.02
N SER A 214 -19.34 -10.01 -8.52
CA SER A 214 -20.65 -9.42 -8.26
C SER A 214 -20.62 -8.00 -8.81
N ALA A 215 -21.41 -7.77 -9.85
CA ALA A 215 -21.69 -6.42 -10.31
C ALA A 215 -22.45 -5.64 -9.23
N ARG A 216 -22.32 -4.32 -9.27
CA ARG A 216 -23.12 -3.43 -8.43
C ARG A 216 -24.34 -2.96 -9.21
N ALA A 217 -25.48 -3.63 -9.04
CA ALA A 217 -26.73 -3.26 -9.70
C ALA A 217 -27.53 -2.23 -8.89
N ASN A 218 -27.49 -2.29 -7.55
CA ASN A 218 -28.32 -1.45 -6.68
C ASN A 218 -27.51 -0.56 -5.70
N LYS A 219 -28.15 0.54 -5.24
CA LYS A 219 -27.61 1.44 -4.20
C LYS A 219 -27.63 0.74 -2.83
N GLY A 220 -26.66 -0.12 -2.58
CA GLY A 220 -26.54 -0.94 -1.36
C GLY A 220 -25.60 -2.11 -1.58
N GLU A 221 -25.51 -2.57 -2.83
CA GLU A 221 -24.58 -3.60 -3.25
C GLU A 221 -23.15 -3.07 -3.38
N ARG A 222 -22.22 -4.01 -3.36
CA ARG A 222 -20.79 -3.79 -3.59
C ARG A 222 -20.43 -4.26 -4.99
N PHE A 223 -19.44 -3.60 -5.58
CA PHE A 223 -18.70 -4.21 -6.67
C PHE A 223 -17.70 -5.20 -6.06
N GLU A 224 -17.68 -6.43 -6.54
CA GLU A 224 -16.79 -7.49 -6.08
C GLU A 224 -16.17 -8.19 -7.29
N ALA A 225 -14.85 -8.38 -7.28
CA ALA A 225 -14.13 -9.13 -8.30
C ALA A 225 -12.91 -9.80 -7.66
N CYS A 226 -12.87 -11.13 -7.63
CA CYS A 226 -11.76 -11.88 -7.07
C CYS A 226 -11.02 -12.67 -8.16
N VAL A 227 -9.70 -12.64 -8.10
CA VAL A 227 -8.83 -13.20 -9.15
C VAL A 227 -7.91 -14.26 -8.57
N ALA A 228 -7.88 -15.43 -9.22
CA ALA A 228 -6.89 -16.49 -9.04
C ALA A 228 -6.68 -17.20 -10.39
N THR A 229 -5.48 -17.08 -10.96
CA THR A 229 -5.11 -17.81 -12.18
C THR A 229 -4.88 -19.30 -11.89
N ASP A 230 -4.81 -20.13 -12.92
CA ASP A 230 -4.53 -21.56 -12.76
C ASP A 230 -3.20 -21.82 -12.03
N GLU A 231 -2.17 -21.03 -12.34
CA GLU A 231 -0.85 -21.09 -11.66
C GLU A 231 -0.94 -20.70 -10.18
N MET A 232 -1.82 -19.74 -9.85
CA MET A 232 -2.10 -19.36 -8.46
C MET A 232 -2.84 -20.46 -7.71
N ASN A 233 -3.81 -21.12 -8.35
CA ASN A 233 -4.52 -22.26 -7.78
C ASN A 233 -3.57 -23.45 -7.52
N ALA A 234 -2.70 -23.76 -8.48
CA ALA A 234 -1.67 -24.78 -8.31
C ALA A 234 -0.72 -24.44 -7.15
N ALA A 235 -0.31 -23.18 -7.01
CA ALA A 235 0.51 -22.73 -5.88
C ALA A 235 -0.25 -22.77 -4.55
N ALA A 236 -1.53 -22.44 -4.53
CA ALA A 236 -2.38 -22.55 -3.34
C ALA A 236 -2.42 -23.99 -2.85
N TRP A 237 -2.70 -24.94 -3.74
CA TRP A 237 -2.72 -26.37 -3.41
C TRP A 237 -1.36 -26.88 -2.96
N LYS A 238 -0.28 -26.50 -3.66
CA LYS A 238 1.07 -26.99 -3.34
C LYS A 238 1.64 -26.44 -2.03
N TYR A 239 1.38 -25.17 -1.71
CA TYR A 239 2.06 -24.45 -0.63
C TYR A 239 1.15 -23.88 0.45
N GLY A 240 -0.17 -23.87 0.24
CA GLY A 240 -1.15 -23.31 1.17
C GLY A 240 -2.02 -24.37 1.84
N HIS A 241 -2.35 -25.46 1.15
CA HIS A 241 -3.11 -26.56 1.73
C HIS A 241 -2.29 -27.22 2.84
N GLU A 242 -2.91 -27.44 4.01
CA GLU A 242 -2.25 -28.01 5.20
C GLU A 242 -0.95 -27.28 5.57
N ASN A 243 -0.89 -25.99 5.24
CA ASN A 243 0.30 -25.17 5.43
C ASN A 243 -0.08 -23.76 5.95
N GLN A 244 0.88 -22.84 5.91
CA GLN A 244 0.70 -21.46 6.34
C GLN A 244 0.32 -20.54 5.18
N ILE A 245 -0.76 -19.78 5.38
CA ILE A 245 -1.16 -18.69 4.48
C ILE A 245 -0.99 -17.33 5.15
N ILE A 246 -0.89 -16.27 4.35
CA ILE A 246 -0.79 -14.88 4.78
C ILE A 246 -1.96 -14.14 4.15
N LEU A 247 -2.69 -13.37 4.95
CA LEU A 247 -3.77 -12.49 4.48
C LEU A 247 -3.50 -11.06 4.97
N ASP A 248 -3.45 -10.12 4.04
CA ASP A 248 -3.29 -8.70 4.36
C ASP A 248 -4.03 -7.81 3.35
N GLY A 249 -4.52 -6.68 3.83
CA GLY A 249 -5.29 -5.70 3.08
C GLY A 249 -4.42 -4.53 2.61
N THR A 250 -4.62 -4.08 1.37
CA THR A 250 -3.94 -2.90 0.84
C THR A 250 -4.90 -1.96 0.09
N PHE A 251 -4.57 -0.67 0.13
CA PHE A 251 -5.40 0.40 -0.45
C PHE A 251 -4.69 1.14 -1.59
N GLY A 252 -5.49 1.79 -2.43
CA GLY A 252 -5.02 2.79 -3.39
C GLY A 252 -4.42 2.24 -4.68
N VAL A 253 -4.76 1.01 -5.06
CA VAL A 253 -4.31 0.37 -6.31
C VAL A 253 -5.02 0.89 -7.57
N CYS A 254 -6.24 1.42 -7.43
CA CYS A 254 -7.04 1.97 -8.53
C CYS A 254 -7.65 3.35 -8.20
N ASP A 255 -8.18 4.00 -9.23
CA ASP A 255 -8.87 5.30 -9.15
C ASP A 255 -10.18 5.25 -8.35
N SER A 256 -10.74 4.04 -8.23
CA SER A 256 -11.92 3.73 -7.44
C SER A 256 -11.56 3.41 -6.00
N ARG A 257 -12.50 3.62 -5.08
CA ARG A 257 -12.36 3.26 -3.66
C ARG A 257 -12.52 1.74 -3.47
N LEU A 258 -11.56 0.97 -3.97
CA LEU A 258 -11.49 -0.48 -3.76
C LEU A 258 -10.54 -0.84 -2.62
N LEU A 259 -10.95 -1.84 -1.85
CA LEU A 259 -10.09 -2.61 -0.98
C LEU A 259 -9.56 -3.80 -1.77
N LEU A 260 -8.27 -4.09 -1.62
CA LEU A 260 -7.64 -5.28 -2.18
C LEU A 260 -7.04 -6.08 -1.03
N PHE A 261 -7.55 -7.28 -0.80
CA PHE A 261 -6.88 -8.27 0.04
C PHE A 261 -6.09 -9.23 -0.83
N ILE A 262 -4.88 -9.58 -0.39
CA ILE A 262 -4.04 -10.54 -1.10
C ILE A 262 -3.83 -11.72 -0.18
N VAL A 263 -4.17 -12.92 -0.67
CA VAL A 263 -3.79 -14.17 -0.03
C VAL A 263 -2.46 -14.61 -0.61
N MET A 264 -1.51 -14.97 0.25
CA MET A 264 -0.16 -15.34 -0.13
C MET A 264 0.28 -16.60 0.60
N VAL A 265 1.06 -17.44 -0.06
CA VAL A 265 1.70 -18.64 0.50
C VAL A 265 3.22 -18.49 0.47
N ILE A 266 3.93 -19.36 1.17
CA ILE A 266 5.39 -19.41 1.14
C ILE A 266 5.85 -20.64 0.36
N ASP A 267 6.65 -20.43 -0.69
CA ASP A 267 7.20 -21.53 -1.48
C ASP A 267 8.41 -22.22 -0.82
N GLU A 268 8.94 -23.26 -1.46
CA GLU A 268 10.12 -24.01 -0.99
C GLU A 268 11.38 -23.16 -0.86
N ASN A 269 11.42 -22.01 -1.54
CA ASN A 269 12.52 -21.05 -1.53
C ASN A 269 12.29 -19.89 -0.54
N ARG A 270 11.30 -20.01 0.36
CA ARG A 270 10.92 -18.98 1.34
C ARG A 270 10.51 -17.66 0.69
N LYS A 271 9.96 -17.70 -0.52
CA LYS A 271 9.41 -16.53 -1.20
C LYS A 271 7.90 -16.52 -1.08
N GLY A 272 7.35 -15.32 -0.88
CA GLY A 272 5.91 -15.11 -0.91
C GLY A 272 5.37 -15.28 -2.33
N VAL A 273 4.34 -16.10 -2.50
CA VAL A 273 3.64 -16.34 -3.76
C VAL A 273 2.18 -15.90 -3.59
N PRO A 274 1.71 -14.86 -4.29
CA PRO A 274 0.31 -14.47 -4.21
C PRO A 274 -0.56 -15.54 -4.87
N VAL A 275 -1.63 -15.97 -4.18
CA VAL A 275 -2.52 -17.06 -4.61
C VAL A 275 -3.99 -16.64 -4.75
N ALA A 276 -4.36 -15.46 -4.24
CA ALA A 276 -5.65 -14.84 -4.56
C ALA A 276 -5.59 -13.32 -4.38
N PHE A 277 -6.39 -12.60 -5.17
CA PHE A 277 -6.65 -11.17 -5.00
C PHE A 277 -8.16 -11.00 -4.79
N LEU A 278 -8.57 -10.47 -3.64
CA LEU A 278 -9.96 -10.23 -3.30
C LEU A 278 -10.23 -8.72 -3.40
N MET A 279 -10.87 -8.27 -4.47
CA MET A 279 -11.15 -6.85 -4.70
C MET A 279 -12.62 -6.56 -4.51
N PHE A 280 -12.92 -5.56 -3.67
CA PHE A 280 -14.30 -5.14 -3.49
C PHE A 280 -14.40 -3.67 -3.08
N SER A 281 -15.55 -3.06 -3.35
CA SER A 281 -15.83 -1.69 -2.96
C SER A 281 -16.43 -1.59 -1.56
N ALA A 282 -16.28 -0.42 -0.94
CA ALA A 282 -17.08 -0.07 0.24
C ALA A 282 -18.58 0.06 -0.12
N PRO A 283 -19.50 -0.09 0.84
CA PRO A 283 -20.92 0.22 0.63
C PRO A 283 -21.12 1.69 0.30
N THR A 284 -22.29 2.00 -0.25
CA THR A 284 -22.74 3.38 -0.45
C THR A 284 -22.79 4.11 0.91
N GLY A 285 -22.24 5.33 1.00
CA GLY A 285 -22.34 6.19 2.19
C GLY A 285 -21.13 6.17 3.12
N ASN A 286 -20.14 5.32 2.87
CA ASN A 286 -18.93 5.28 3.70
C ASN A 286 -17.92 6.37 3.33
N LYS A 287 -17.67 7.27 4.28
CA LYS A 287 -16.68 8.36 4.16
C LYS A 287 -15.24 7.86 3.95
N GLN A 288 -14.89 6.66 4.45
CA GLN A 288 -13.56 6.05 4.33
C GLN A 288 -13.65 4.58 3.89
N SER A 289 -12.83 4.18 2.91
CA SER A 289 -12.81 2.79 2.42
C SER A 289 -12.34 1.78 3.46
N SER A 290 -11.36 2.14 4.30
CA SER A 290 -10.83 1.27 5.36
C SER A 290 -11.90 0.88 6.39
N SER A 291 -12.83 1.78 6.68
CA SER A 291 -13.98 1.49 7.56
C SER A 291 -15.06 0.62 6.89
N GLY A 292 -14.94 0.37 5.58
CA GLY A 292 -16.03 -0.18 4.77
C GLY A 292 -16.06 -1.68 4.57
N TYR A 293 -15.16 -2.46 5.17
CA TYR A 293 -15.30 -3.91 5.20
C TYR A 293 -15.70 -4.41 6.59
N ASN A 294 -16.29 -5.59 6.61
CA ASN A 294 -16.77 -6.30 7.78
C ASN A 294 -16.43 -7.79 7.65
N THR A 295 -16.72 -8.55 8.70
CA THR A 295 -16.48 -10.00 8.73
C THR A 295 -17.24 -10.71 7.62
N GLU A 296 -18.48 -10.27 7.33
CA GLU A 296 -19.39 -10.94 6.40
C GLU A 296 -18.86 -10.90 4.96
N ILE A 297 -18.38 -9.74 4.48
CA ILE A 297 -17.83 -9.65 3.12
C ILE A 297 -16.56 -10.49 2.98
N LEU A 298 -15.67 -10.49 3.98
CA LEU A 298 -14.46 -11.30 3.91
C LEU A 298 -14.78 -12.80 3.96
N THR A 299 -15.74 -13.20 4.81
CA THR A 299 -16.21 -14.60 4.89
C THR A 299 -16.74 -15.06 3.53
N LYS A 300 -17.58 -14.25 2.89
CA LYS A 300 -18.10 -14.53 1.54
C LYS A 300 -16.99 -14.71 0.52
N LEU A 301 -16.01 -13.79 0.46
CA LEU A 301 -14.97 -13.81 -0.57
C LEU A 301 -13.91 -14.90 -0.34
N ILE A 302 -13.53 -15.15 0.92
CA ILE A 302 -12.61 -16.24 1.29
C ILE A 302 -13.30 -17.60 1.08
N GLY A 303 -14.59 -17.72 1.41
CA GLY A 303 -15.39 -18.92 1.13
C GLY A 303 -15.49 -19.19 -0.37
N ALA A 304 -15.79 -18.18 -1.19
CA ALA A 304 -15.80 -18.31 -2.64
C ALA A 304 -14.43 -18.78 -3.20
N TRP A 305 -13.32 -18.35 -2.58
CA TRP A 305 -11.98 -18.81 -2.94
C TRP A 305 -11.76 -20.29 -2.58
N GLN A 306 -12.14 -20.71 -1.37
CA GLN A 306 -12.07 -22.11 -0.94
C GLN A 306 -12.91 -23.02 -1.85
N ASP A 307 -14.13 -22.59 -2.18
CA ASP A 307 -15.03 -23.32 -3.08
C ASP A 307 -14.42 -23.45 -4.48
N SER A 308 -13.83 -22.38 -4.99
CA SER A 308 -13.13 -22.40 -6.29
C SER A 308 -11.97 -23.38 -6.28
N LEU A 309 -11.13 -23.36 -5.24
CA LEU A 309 -10.02 -24.30 -5.08
C LEU A 309 -10.50 -25.75 -4.99
N THR A 310 -11.54 -26.00 -4.20
CA THR A 310 -12.13 -27.33 -4.02
C THR A 310 -12.69 -27.87 -5.34
N LYS A 311 -13.39 -27.02 -6.11
CA LYS A 311 -13.89 -27.37 -7.46
C LYS A 311 -12.76 -27.66 -8.44
N CYS A 312 -11.67 -26.91 -8.40
CA CYS A 312 -10.52 -27.13 -9.29
C CYS A 312 -9.51 -28.17 -8.78
N GLY A 313 -9.67 -28.68 -7.55
CA GLY A 313 -8.72 -29.57 -6.88
C GLY A 313 -8.38 -30.81 -7.71
N ALA A 314 -9.35 -31.38 -8.42
CA ALA A 314 -9.12 -32.53 -9.31
C ALA A 314 -8.05 -32.25 -10.39
N ARG A 315 -7.98 -31.02 -10.92
CA ARG A 315 -6.96 -30.62 -11.91
C ARG A 315 -5.55 -30.57 -11.32
N HIS A 316 -5.43 -30.50 -10.00
CA HIS A 316 -4.17 -30.39 -9.28
C HIS A 316 -3.85 -31.64 -8.43
N GLY A 317 -4.61 -32.73 -8.59
CA GLY A 317 -4.40 -33.99 -7.87
C GLY A 317 -5.12 -34.11 -6.51
N PHE A 318 -6.05 -33.21 -6.21
CA PHE A 318 -6.78 -33.10 -4.94
C PHE A 318 -8.29 -33.33 -5.12
N SER A 319 -8.68 -34.33 -5.92
CA SER A 319 -10.10 -34.62 -6.20
C SER A 319 -10.84 -35.03 -4.92
N GLY A 320 -11.96 -34.35 -4.62
CA GLY A 320 -12.77 -34.61 -3.43
C GLY A 320 -12.18 -34.09 -2.11
N VAL A 321 -11.04 -33.39 -2.16
CA VAL A 321 -10.40 -32.78 -0.99
C VAL A 321 -10.85 -31.33 -0.87
N ILE A 322 -11.25 -30.92 0.33
CA ILE A 322 -11.57 -29.52 0.63
C ILE A 322 -10.27 -28.78 0.95
N PHE A 323 -10.07 -27.65 0.30
CA PHE A 323 -8.90 -26.82 0.60
C PHE A 323 -8.96 -26.29 2.04
N ASN A 324 -7.99 -26.70 2.86
CA ASN A 324 -7.88 -26.29 4.26
C ASN A 324 -6.43 -25.92 4.64
N PRO A 325 -6.11 -24.66 4.96
CA PRO A 325 -4.82 -24.28 5.54
C PRO A 325 -4.77 -24.59 7.05
N PHE A 326 -3.61 -24.96 7.58
CA PHE A 326 -3.46 -25.20 9.02
C PHE A 326 -3.25 -23.91 9.81
N THR A 327 -2.54 -22.95 9.24
CA THR A 327 -2.23 -21.70 9.94
C THR A 327 -2.41 -20.50 9.03
N CYS A 328 -2.80 -19.36 9.59
CA CYS A 328 -2.82 -18.10 8.88
C CYS A 328 -2.21 -16.99 9.72
N ILE A 329 -1.43 -16.11 9.09
CA ILE A 329 -1.01 -14.86 9.70
C ILE A 329 -1.72 -13.67 9.04
N THR A 330 -2.26 -12.79 9.87
CA THR A 330 -3.01 -11.60 9.44
C THR A 330 -2.78 -10.42 10.41
N ASP A 331 -3.38 -9.27 10.15
CA ASP A 331 -3.27 -8.12 11.06
C ASP A 331 -4.07 -8.35 12.37
N THR A 332 -4.02 -7.40 13.28
CA THR A 332 -4.76 -7.35 14.54
C THR A 332 -6.26 -7.11 14.37
N ASP A 333 -6.77 -7.01 13.14
CA ASP A 333 -8.17 -6.71 12.85
C ASP A 333 -9.08 -7.92 13.15
N LEU A 334 -10.12 -7.68 13.97
CA LEU A 334 -11.04 -8.72 14.41
C LEU A 334 -11.95 -9.24 13.28
N LYS A 335 -12.20 -8.42 12.24
CA LYS A 335 -13.04 -8.78 11.08
C LYS A 335 -12.34 -9.82 10.21
N GLU A 336 -11.05 -9.65 9.99
CA GLU A 336 -10.21 -10.58 9.21
C GLU A 336 -10.15 -11.94 9.92
N ARG A 337 -9.89 -11.91 11.23
CA ARG A 337 -9.86 -13.12 12.07
C ARG A 337 -11.20 -13.84 12.10
N GLY A 338 -12.29 -13.09 12.31
CA GLY A 338 -13.64 -13.65 12.31
C GLY A 338 -13.99 -14.34 10.99
N ALA A 339 -13.57 -13.76 9.86
CA ALA A 339 -13.81 -14.32 8.54
C ALA A 339 -13.00 -15.60 8.31
N LEU A 340 -11.72 -15.61 8.71
CA LEU A 340 -10.87 -16.79 8.60
C LEU A 340 -11.39 -17.95 9.46
N PHE A 341 -11.81 -17.70 10.70
CA PHE A 341 -12.41 -18.75 11.53
C PHE A 341 -13.74 -19.27 10.98
N SER A 342 -14.54 -18.41 10.34
CA SER A 342 -15.82 -18.81 9.75
C SER A 342 -15.64 -19.72 8.53
N VAL A 343 -14.61 -19.50 7.71
CA VAL A 343 -14.33 -20.32 6.52
C VAL A 343 -13.46 -21.53 6.83
N PHE A 344 -12.50 -21.39 7.76
CA PHE A 344 -11.57 -22.43 8.15
C PHE A 344 -11.65 -22.67 9.67
N PRO A 345 -12.64 -23.42 10.18
CA PRO A 345 -12.85 -23.58 11.62
C PRO A 345 -11.65 -24.19 12.38
N SER A 346 -10.83 -24.99 11.71
CA SER A 346 -9.64 -25.63 12.28
C SER A 346 -8.37 -24.79 12.20
N ILE A 347 -8.43 -23.57 11.67
CA ILE A 347 -7.24 -22.76 11.40
C ILE A 347 -6.63 -22.20 12.68
N TRP A 348 -5.30 -22.28 12.80
CA TRP A 348 -4.56 -21.58 13.85
C TRP A 348 -4.17 -20.17 13.38
N LEU A 349 -4.77 -19.15 13.99
CA LEU A 349 -4.52 -17.76 13.62
C LEU A 349 -3.38 -17.14 14.42
N LEU A 350 -2.43 -16.57 13.69
CA LEU A 350 -1.34 -15.75 14.20
C LEU A 350 -1.54 -14.28 13.83
N ILE A 351 -1.13 -13.39 14.73
CA ILE A 351 -1.06 -11.96 14.48
C ILE A 351 0.35 -11.62 13.96
N CYS A 352 0.40 -10.79 12.93
CA CYS A 352 1.63 -10.19 12.45
C CYS A 352 2.38 -9.43 13.56
N ARG A 353 3.59 -9.87 13.92
CA ARG A 353 4.42 -9.22 14.96
C ARG A 353 4.74 -7.77 14.62
N PHE A 354 4.88 -7.44 13.34
CA PHE A 354 5.10 -6.06 12.91
C PHE A 354 3.92 -5.17 13.31
N HIS A 355 2.71 -5.56 12.93
CA HIS A 355 1.50 -4.80 13.25
C HIS A 355 1.17 -4.81 14.75
N LEU A 356 1.43 -5.91 15.46
CA LEU A 356 1.34 -5.97 16.91
C LEU A 356 2.24 -4.92 17.58
N ARG A 357 3.53 -4.94 17.23
CA ARG A 357 4.52 -3.98 17.76
C ARG A 357 4.16 -2.55 17.39
N GLN A 358 3.66 -2.33 16.17
CA GLN A 358 3.20 -1.02 15.75
C GLN A 358 1.98 -0.56 16.58
N SER A 359 1.03 -1.44 16.88
CA SER A 359 -0.11 -1.15 17.75
C SER A 359 0.33 -0.78 19.16
N TRP A 360 1.24 -1.55 19.76
CA TRP A 360 1.79 -1.26 21.09
C TRP A 360 2.58 0.06 21.10
N LYS A 361 3.45 0.27 20.10
CA LYS A 361 4.20 1.52 19.90
C LYS A 361 3.28 2.73 19.77
N ASN A 362 2.19 2.62 19.01
CA ASN A 362 1.22 3.70 18.83
C ASN A 362 0.52 4.04 20.15
N HIS A 363 0.04 3.03 20.89
CA HIS A 363 -0.59 3.23 22.19
C HIS A 363 0.37 3.87 23.20
N ARG A 364 1.59 3.32 23.31
CA ARG A 364 2.65 3.85 24.18
C ARG A 364 3.00 5.29 23.82
N ASN A 365 3.16 5.61 22.55
CA ASN A 365 3.47 6.97 22.10
C ASN A 365 2.31 7.95 22.29
N LYS A 366 1.06 7.49 22.19
CA LYS A 366 -0.14 8.28 22.47
C LYS A 366 -0.17 8.75 23.93
N LEU A 367 0.19 7.86 24.87
CA LEU A 367 0.22 8.15 26.30
C LEU A 367 1.49 8.92 26.71
N LEU A 368 2.66 8.47 26.30
CA LEU A 368 3.96 9.04 26.69
C LEU A 368 4.49 10.06 25.65
N LYS A 369 3.70 11.07 25.29
CA LYS A 369 4.14 12.13 24.34
C LYS A 369 5.24 13.02 24.92
N GLY A 370 6.26 13.34 24.10
CA GLY A 370 7.37 14.24 24.44
C GLY A 370 8.75 13.55 24.52
N LYS A 371 9.80 14.36 24.81
CA LYS A 371 11.22 13.96 24.83
C LYS A 371 11.92 14.08 26.20
N GLY A 372 11.17 14.19 27.30
CA GLY A 372 11.78 14.26 28.64
C GLY A 372 12.45 12.94 29.03
N ALA A 373 13.56 13.00 29.79
CA ALA A 373 14.37 11.82 30.17
C ALA A 373 13.54 10.67 30.75
N LEU A 374 12.74 10.93 31.80
CA LEU A 374 11.84 9.94 32.40
C LEU A 374 10.86 9.31 31.38
N LYS A 375 10.39 10.07 30.39
CA LYS A 375 9.48 9.53 29.35
C LYS A 375 10.21 8.60 28.41
N LEU A 376 11.47 8.91 28.07
CA LEU A 376 12.31 8.05 27.23
C LEU A 376 12.64 6.76 27.97
N ASP A 377 12.99 6.84 29.26
CA ASP A 377 13.29 5.68 30.09
C ASP A 377 12.07 4.75 30.20
N LEU A 378 10.89 5.30 30.51
CA LEU A 378 9.65 4.53 30.55
C LEU A 378 9.30 3.94 29.17
N LYS A 379 9.56 4.65 28.07
CA LYS A 379 9.34 4.09 26.72
C LYS A 379 10.25 2.91 26.42
N HIS A 380 11.52 2.98 26.80
CA HIS A 380 12.47 1.90 26.62
C HIS A 380 12.10 0.71 27.52
N ARG A 381 11.72 0.97 28.77
CA ARG A 381 11.28 -0.05 29.72
C ARG A 381 10.05 -0.81 29.23
N LEU A 382 9.00 -0.10 28.82
CA LEU A 382 7.79 -0.72 28.25
C LEU A 382 8.08 -1.47 26.94
N LYS A 383 8.99 -0.96 26.09
CA LYS A 383 9.44 -1.70 24.89
C LYS A 383 10.11 -3.03 25.26
N ARG A 384 10.95 -3.06 26.30
CA ARG A 384 11.57 -4.31 26.79
C ARG A 384 10.53 -5.28 27.32
N LEU A 385 9.56 -4.80 28.10
CA LEU A 385 8.42 -5.62 28.54
C LEU A 385 7.69 -6.23 27.34
N GLU A 386 7.35 -5.42 26.34
CA GLU A 386 6.69 -5.87 25.09
C GLU A 386 7.49 -6.97 24.38
N ASP A 387 8.81 -6.79 24.23
CA ASP A 387 9.67 -7.80 23.59
C ASP A 387 9.76 -9.09 24.42
N SER A 388 9.73 -9.01 25.75
CA SER A 388 9.67 -10.17 26.64
C SER A 388 8.31 -10.88 26.58
N LEU A 389 7.21 -10.14 26.49
CA LEU A 389 5.86 -10.71 26.39
C LEU A 389 5.72 -11.60 25.16
N VAL A 390 6.24 -11.17 24.01
CA VAL A 390 6.20 -11.96 22.76
C VAL A 390 6.88 -13.33 22.95
N LYS A 391 7.89 -13.43 23.83
CA LYS A 391 8.66 -14.65 24.05
C LYS A 391 8.04 -15.64 25.04
N THR A 392 6.90 -15.29 25.65
CA THR A 392 6.25 -16.12 26.66
C THR A 392 5.72 -17.43 26.07
N GLN A 393 5.94 -18.54 26.79
CA GLN A 393 5.42 -19.87 26.43
C GLN A 393 4.22 -20.30 27.29
N THR A 394 3.98 -19.63 28.42
CA THR A 394 2.77 -19.80 29.24
C THR A 394 2.09 -18.45 29.47
N ILE A 395 0.77 -18.47 29.68
CA ILE A 395 0.01 -17.24 29.95
C ILE A 395 0.32 -16.71 31.35
N GLU A 396 0.68 -17.61 32.27
CA GLU A 396 1.14 -17.33 33.62
C GLU A 396 2.42 -16.49 33.59
N ASP A 397 3.41 -16.84 32.76
CA ASP A 397 4.63 -16.06 32.59
C ASP A 397 4.31 -14.64 32.07
N ALA A 398 3.40 -14.53 31.09
CA ALA A 398 2.98 -13.23 30.56
C ALA A 398 2.29 -12.36 31.63
N ARG A 399 1.42 -12.96 32.46
CA ARG A 399 0.75 -12.29 33.58
C ARG A 399 1.74 -11.91 34.68
N ALA A 400 2.72 -12.75 34.97
CA ALA A 400 3.77 -12.47 35.95
C ALA A 400 4.65 -11.29 35.50
N LEU A 401 5.06 -11.24 34.23
CA LEU A 401 5.80 -10.11 33.66
C LEU A 401 5.03 -8.78 33.77
N LEU A 402 3.73 -8.81 33.46
CA LEU A 402 2.87 -7.61 33.56
C LEU A 402 2.66 -7.17 35.01
N SER A 403 2.48 -8.12 35.93
CA SER A 403 2.29 -7.84 37.35
C SER A 403 3.54 -7.23 37.98
N LYS A 404 4.72 -7.83 37.70
CA LYS A 404 6.03 -7.31 38.12
C LYS A 404 6.27 -5.89 37.60
N GLU A 405 5.93 -5.62 36.33
CA GLU A 405 6.08 -4.27 35.79
C GLU A 405 5.11 -3.27 36.43
N LEU A 406 3.87 -3.68 36.71
CA LEU A 406 2.88 -2.83 37.37
C LEU A 406 3.31 -2.46 38.80
N GLU A 407 3.82 -3.43 39.56
CA GLU A 407 4.37 -3.19 40.91
C GLU A 407 5.53 -2.20 40.88
N LEU A 408 6.47 -2.37 39.95
CA LEU A 408 7.62 -1.47 39.79
C LEU A 408 7.19 -0.05 39.39
N LEU A 409 6.23 0.08 38.47
CA LEU A 409 5.69 1.39 38.12
C LEU A 409 4.99 2.06 39.31
N ASN A 410 4.26 1.31 40.12
CA ASN A 410 3.61 1.86 41.32
C ASN A 410 4.64 2.31 42.38
N GLN A 411 5.79 1.64 42.49
CA GLN A 411 6.89 2.04 43.37
C GLN A 411 7.59 3.33 42.93
N LEU A 412 7.65 3.60 41.62
CA LEU A 412 8.21 4.84 41.06
C LEU A 412 7.37 6.11 41.37
N GLY A 413 6.18 5.96 41.98
CA GLY A 413 5.36 7.04 42.51
C GLY A 413 4.27 7.57 41.57
N GLY A 414 3.42 8.47 42.09
CA GLY A 414 2.16 8.92 41.47
C GLY A 414 2.26 10.04 40.43
N GLY A 415 3.42 10.24 39.79
CA GLY A 415 3.56 11.27 38.76
C GLY A 415 2.67 10.98 37.53
N LYS A 416 2.08 12.03 36.92
CA LYS A 416 1.22 11.89 35.72
C LYS A 416 1.85 11.04 34.60
N THR A 417 3.17 11.07 34.46
CA THR A 417 3.89 10.27 33.45
C THR A 417 3.90 8.78 33.81
N VAL A 418 4.09 8.43 35.08
CA VAL A 418 4.10 7.04 35.56
C VAL A 418 2.68 6.46 35.49
N GLN A 419 1.65 7.24 35.86
CA GLN A 419 0.25 6.83 35.72
C GLN A 419 -0.10 6.48 34.26
N ARG A 420 0.43 7.22 33.29
CA ARG A 420 0.27 6.89 31.85
C ARG A 420 1.03 5.65 31.42
N ALA A 421 2.13 5.30 32.07
CA ALA A 421 2.80 4.00 31.84
C ALA A 421 1.97 2.86 32.43
N VAL A 422 1.39 3.05 33.63
CA VAL A 422 0.45 2.12 34.26
C VAL A 422 -0.78 1.89 33.36
N GLU A 423 -1.36 2.95 32.78
CA GLU A 423 -2.46 2.85 31.81
C GLU A 423 -2.07 1.97 30.60
N HIS A 424 -0.82 2.04 30.14
CA HIS A 424 -0.36 1.19 29.05
C HIS A 424 -0.27 -0.29 29.45
N VAL A 425 0.26 -0.58 30.64
CA VAL A 425 0.30 -1.95 31.18
C VAL A 425 -1.13 -2.48 31.39
N GLY A 426 -2.05 -1.65 31.90
CA GLY A 426 -3.47 -1.98 32.02
C GLY A 426 -4.14 -2.31 30.68
N TYR A 427 -3.79 -1.59 29.61
CA TYR A 427 -4.21 -1.93 28.25
C TYR A 427 -3.70 -3.31 27.80
N LEU A 428 -2.43 -3.65 28.10
CA LEU A 428 -1.87 -4.96 27.76
C LEU A 428 -2.60 -6.08 28.53
N ILE A 429 -2.82 -5.89 29.83
CA ILE A 429 -3.52 -6.87 30.69
C ILE A 429 -4.95 -7.11 30.21
N SER A 430 -5.74 -6.05 30.09
CA SER A 430 -7.19 -6.16 29.84
C SER A 430 -7.54 -6.64 28.44
N TYR A 431 -6.77 -6.20 27.44
CA TYR A 431 -7.08 -6.48 26.04
C TYR A 431 -6.16 -7.56 25.46
N ARG A 432 -4.83 -7.38 25.56
CA ARG A 432 -3.83 -8.19 24.83
C ARG A 432 -3.55 -9.55 25.43
N THR A 433 -3.70 -9.69 26.75
CA THR A 433 -3.40 -10.92 27.52
C THR A 433 -4.65 -11.75 27.84
N THR A 434 -5.71 -11.59 27.05
CA THR A 434 -6.78 -12.61 26.99
C THR A 434 -6.22 -13.88 26.38
N ASP A 435 -6.63 -15.06 26.84
CA ASP A 435 -6.03 -16.34 26.46
C ASP A 435 -5.99 -16.55 24.93
N ASN A 436 -7.13 -16.35 24.27
CA ASN A 436 -7.24 -16.47 22.81
C ASN A 436 -6.36 -15.48 22.05
N LEU A 437 -6.20 -14.25 22.55
CA LEU A 437 -5.41 -13.25 21.86
C LEU A 437 -3.92 -13.49 22.11
N TRP A 438 -3.51 -13.77 23.35
CA TRP A 438 -2.14 -14.15 23.72
C TRP A 438 -1.62 -15.30 22.87
N LYS A 439 -2.41 -16.38 22.75
CA LYS A 439 -2.10 -17.54 21.89
C LYS A 439 -1.86 -17.18 20.42
N SER A 440 -2.37 -16.04 19.94
CA SER A 440 -2.19 -15.64 18.55
C SER A 440 -0.93 -14.79 18.29
N TRP A 441 -0.26 -14.26 19.31
CA TRP A 441 0.92 -13.41 19.11
C TRP A 441 2.19 -13.84 19.85
N SER A 442 2.08 -14.74 20.83
CA SER A 442 3.20 -15.24 21.64
C SER A 442 4.02 -16.35 20.95
N ASP A 443 5.18 -16.68 21.52
CA ASP A 443 5.98 -17.84 21.13
C ASP A 443 5.25 -19.16 21.40
N PHE A 444 4.36 -19.23 22.39
CA PHE A 444 3.43 -20.37 22.53
C PHE A 444 2.63 -20.59 21.25
N GLY A 445 2.00 -19.53 20.74
CA GLY A 445 1.22 -19.58 19.51
C GLY A 445 2.02 -20.07 18.32
N ARG A 446 3.24 -19.57 18.21
CA ARG A 446 4.17 -19.95 17.15
C ARG A 446 4.64 -21.40 17.30
N LYS A 447 4.84 -21.89 18.52
CA LYS A 447 5.20 -23.29 18.81
C LYS A 447 4.08 -24.26 18.40
N VAL A 448 2.83 -23.92 18.71
CA VAL A 448 1.67 -24.70 18.28
C VAL A 448 1.56 -24.71 16.76
N ALA A 449 1.70 -23.56 16.11
CA ALA A 449 1.74 -23.47 14.64
C ALA A 449 2.85 -24.35 14.04
N ALA A 450 4.04 -24.35 14.63
CA ALA A 450 5.16 -25.16 14.19
C ALA A 450 4.85 -26.67 14.29
N SER A 451 4.22 -27.08 15.38
CA SER A 451 3.75 -28.46 15.56
C SER A 451 2.73 -28.87 14.51
N LEU A 452 1.78 -27.99 14.17
CA LEU A 452 0.78 -28.24 13.13
C LEU A 452 1.40 -28.36 11.73
N LEU A 453 2.41 -27.54 11.44
CA LEU A 453 3.12 -27.52 10.15
C LEU A 453 4.21 -28.59 10.04
N GLY A 454 4.48 -29.34 11.11
CA GLY A 454 5.58 -30.31 11.15
C GLY A 454 6.97 -29.68 10.96
N CYS A 455 7.16 -28.45 11.45
CA CYS A 455 8.42 -27.70 11.33
C CYS A 455 8.90 -27.15 12.68
N GLU A 456 10.12 -26.61 12.70
CA GLU A 456 10.61 -25.83 13.86
C GLU A 456 9.91 -24.48 13.95
N MET A 457 9.99 -23.84 15.12
CA MET A 457 9.32 -22.56 15.39
C MET A 457 9.74 -21.47 14.39
N GLU A 458 11.01 -21.45 14.01
CA GLU A 458 11.58 -20.55 13.01
C GLU A 458 11.02 -20.77 11.62
N GLY A 459 10.49 -21.97 11.35
CA GLY A 459 9.81 -22.30 10.11
C GLY A 459 8.49 -21.58 9.92
N VAL A 460 7.86 -21.14 11.02
CA VAL A 460 6.65 -20.34 11.05
C VAL A 460 7.00 -18.87 10.84
N ILE A 461 6.47 -18.24 9.79
CA ILE A 461 6.70 -16.82 9.53
C ILE A 461 5.97 -15.97 10.58
N PRO A 462 6.66 -15.02 11.25
CA PRO A 462 6.06 -14.21 12.31
C PRO A 462 5.54 -12.84 11.82
N THR A 463 5.70 -12.51 10.54
CA THR A 463 5.33 -11.20 9.97
C THR A 463 4.73 -11.34 8.57
N THR A 464 4.01 -10.31 8.11
CA THR A 464 3.49 -10.17 6.75
C THR A 464 4.48 -9.48 5.80
N ASN A 465 5.79 -9.46 6.11
CA ASN A 465 6.83 -8.78 5.32
C ASN A 465 6.82 -9.17 3.84
N HIS A 466 6.48 -10.43 3.53
CA HIS A 466 6.32 -10.89 2.15
C HIS A 466 5.21 -10.14 1.40
N LEU A 467 4.07 -9.93 2.06
CA LEU A 467 2.95 -9.18 1.50
C LEU A 467 3.26 -7.69 1.39
N GLU A 468 3.90 -7.09 2.40
CA GLU A 468 4.25 -5.67 2.36
C GLU A 468 5.30 -5.38 1.27
N SER A 469 6.31 -6.25 1.15
CA SER A 469 7.28 -6.20 0.05
C SER A 469 6.59 -6.35 -1.30
N PHE A 470 5.68 -7.32 -1.44
CA PHE A 470 4.90 -7.51 -2.66
C PHE A 470 4.01 -6.30 -2.98
N ASN A 471 3.32 -5.72 -2.00
CA ASN A 471 2.52 -4.51 -2.15
C ASN A 471 3.38 -3.35 -2.68
N GLY A 472 4.58 -3.18 -2.12
CA GLY A 472 5.57 -2.21 -2.59
C GLY A 472 6.00 -2.43 -4.04
N VAL A 473 6.27 -3.68 -4.42
CA VAL A 473 6.66 -4.06 -5.79
C VAL A 473 5.49 -3.92 -6.76
N LEU A 474 4.29 -4.37 -6.39
CA LEU A 474 3.06 -4.24 -7.16
C LEU A 474 2.80 -2.76 -7.49
N LYS A 475 2.78 -1.88 -6.47
CA LYS A 475 2.51 -0.45 -6.66
C LYS A 475 3.62 0.26 -7.43
N ARG A 476 4.90 0.05 -7.08
CA ARG A 476 6.03 0.84 -7.60
C ARG A 476 6.61 0.32 -8.92
N LYS A 477 6.60 -1.00 -9.15
CA LYS A 477 7.20 -1.66 -10.34
C LYS A 477 6.16 -2.10 -11.36
N HIS A 478 5.11 -2.80 -10.92
CA HIS A 478 4.16 -3.41 -11.84
C HIS A 478 3.07 -2.43 -12.29
N LEU A 479 2.43 -1.69 -11.37
CA LEU A 479 1.35 -0.77 -11.71
C LEU A 479 1.84 0.56 -12.27
N ARG A 480 2.99 1.07 -11.81
CA ARG A 480 3.52 2.39 -12.19
C ARG A 480 3.62 2.59 -13.71
N ARG A 481 4.02 1.56 -14.46
CA ARG A 481 4.14 1.61 -15.94
C ARG A 481 2.80 1.79 -16.67
N TRP A 482 1.70 1.47 -16.02
CA TRP A 482 0.34 1.59 -16.57
C TRP A 482 -0.37 2.88 -16.12
N GLN A 483 0.26 3.66 -15.24
CA GLN A 483 -0.28 4.91 -14.73
C GLN A 483 0.01 6.07 -15.70
N ASN A 484 -1.00 6.88 -15.98
CA ASN A 484 -0.82 8.11 -16.75
C ASN A 484 -0.46 9.27 -15.82
N GLY A 485 0.83 9.60 -15.71
CA GLY A 485 1.32 10.73 -14.90
C GLY A 485 1.03 10.55 -13.41
N GLY A 486 1.26 9.36 -12.87
CA GLY A 486 1.02 9.03 -11.46
C GLY A 486 -0.46 8.88 -11.08
N ARG A 487 -1.39 9.08 -12.03
CA ARG A 487 -2.82 8.85 -11.79
C ARG A 487 -3.08 7.36 -11.61
N ARG A 488 -3.94 7.03 -10.65
CA ARG A 488 -4.34 5.66 -10.39
C ARG A 488 -5.10 5.06 -11.59
N ILE A 489 -4.99 3.75 -11.72
CA ILE A 489 -5.49 2.98 -12.86
C ILE A 489 -6.99 2.75 -12.69
N ARG A 490 -7.77 2.70 -13.78
CA ARG A 490 -9.17 2.31 -13.75
C ARG A 490 -9.34 0.86 -13.31
N VAL A 491 -10.44 0.50 -12.66
CA VAL A 491 -10.67 -0.89 -12.19
C VAL A 491 -10.63 -1.93 -13.32
N ASP A 492 -11.23 -1.63 -14.48
CA ASP A 492 -11.25 -2.53 -15.63
C ASP A 492 -9.84 -2.77 -16.17
N VAL A 493 -9.06 -1.70 -16.31
CA VAL A 493 -7.65 -1.79 -16.68
C VAL A 493 -6.87 -2.58 -15.63
N LEU A 494 -7.09 -2.35 -14.33
CA LEU A 494 -6.40 -3.06 -13.25
C LEU A 494 -6.66 -4.57 -13.31
N ILE A 495 -7.91 -5.00 -13.40
CA ILE A 495 -8.29 -6.43 -13.48
C ILE A 495 -7.62 -7.07 -14.68
N GLN A 496 -7.73 -6.42 -15.85
CA GLN A 496 -7.15 -6.93 -17.07
C GLN A 496 -5.62 -7.07 -16.98
N ILE A 497 -4.90 -6.03 -16.56
CA ILE A 497 -3.42 -6.09 -16.51
C ILE A 497 -2.93 -7.06 -15.44
N LEU A 498 -3.67 -7.25 -14.34
CA LEU A 498 -3.34 -8.26 -13.34
C LEU A 498 -3.36 -9.64 -13.97
N ILE A 499 -4.45 -9.99 -14.65
CA ILE A 499 -4.67 -11.31 -15.25
C ILE A 499 -3.77 -11.56 -16.46
N ILE A 500 -3.68 -10.61 -17.38
CA ILE A 500 -3.05 -10.84 -18.70
C ILE A 500 -1.54 -10.58 -18.68
N HIS A 501 -1.04 -9.71 -17.80
CA HIS A 501 0.36 -9.26 -17.85
C HIS A 501 1.12 -9.49 -16.56
N ILE A 502 0.61 -9.00 -15.42
CA ILE A 502 1.37 -8.93 -14.18
C ILE A 502 1.53 -10.32 -13.55
N LEU A 503 0.43 -11.03 -13.32
CA LEU A 503 0.46 -12.35 -12.69
C LEU A 503 1.22 -13.37 -13.56
N PRO A 504 0.93 -13.49 -14.87
CA PRO A 504 1.69 -14.40 -15.73
C PRO A 504 3.19 -14.08 -15.77
N SER A 505 3.57 -12.80 -15.81
CA SER A 505 4.98 -12.40 -15.79
C SER A 505 5.67 -12.78 -14.48
N ILE A 506 5.00 -12.63 -13.33
CA ILE A 506 5.53 -13.01 -12.02
C ILE A 506 5.75 -14.54 -11.95
N PHE A 507 4.78 -15.34 -12.41
CA PHE A 507 4.91 -16.80 -12.40
C PHE A 507 5.92 -17.31 -13.45
N GLN A 508 6.01 -16.66 -14.61
CA GLN A 508 7.04 -16.94 -15.61
C GLN A 508 8.44 -16.65 -15.07
N GLU A 509 8.65 -15.49 -14.43
CA GLU A 509 9.92 -15.12 -13.79
C GLU A 509 10.33 -16.20 -12.77
N ARG A 510 9.40 -16.65 -11.92
CA ARG A 510 9.66 -17.74 -10.95
C ARG A 510 10.04 -19.07 -11.62
N ARG A 511 9.35 -19.47 -12.68
CA ARG A 511 9.70 -20.69 -13.45
C ARG A 511 11.12 -20.59 -14.00
N LEU A 512 11.46 -19.48 -14.65
CA LEU A 512 12.78 -19.27 -15.24
C LEU A 512 13.89 -19.28 -14.18
N TYR A 513 13.65 -18.66 -13.02
CA TYR A 513 14.61 -18.72 -11.90
C TYR A 513 14.77 -20.13 -11.35
N ARG A 514 13.67 -20.89 -11.19
CA ARG A 514 13.72 -22.29 -10.77
C ARG A 514 14.51 -23.15 -11.77
N ASP A 515 14.25 -22.99 -13.06
CA ASP A 515 14.95 -23.74 -14.11
C ASP A 515 16.45 -23.42 -14.11
N GLN A 516 16.79 -22.14 -13.93
CA GLN A 516 18.18 -21.70 -13.79
C GLN A 516 18.84 -22.27 -12.53
N GLU A 517 18.15 -22.29 -11.40
CA GLU A 517 18.64 -22.90 -10.14
C GLU A 517 18.86 -24.40 -10.30
N LEU A 518 17.94 -25.12 -10.95
CA LEU A 518 18.09 -26.55 -11.25
C LEU A 518 19.27 -26.80 -12.18
N ARG A 519 19.45 -25.96 -13.21
CA ARG A 519 20.59 -26.03 -14.13
C ARG A 519 21.93 -25.81 -13.40
N ILE A 520 22.01 -24.76 -12.57
CA ILE A 520 23.21 -24.48 -11.76
C ILE A 520 23.48 -25.61 -10.79
N ALA A 521 22.45 -26.13 -10.10
CA ALA A 521 22.61 -27.26 -9.19
C ALA A 521 23.11 -28.51 -9.93
N ALA A 522 22.61 -28.80 -11.13
CA ALA A 522 23.09 -29.91 -11.94
C ALA A 522 24.58 -29.74 -12.33
N GLN A 523 24.99 -28.54 -12.75
CA GLN A 523 26.40 -28.23 -13.05
C GLN A 523 27.29 -28.35 -11.81
N VAL A 524 26.86 -27.81 -10.67
CA VAL A 524 27.63 -27.89 -9.42
C VAL A 524 27.79 -29.34 -8.98
N ARG A 525 26.78 -30.22 -9.11
CA ARG A 525 26.92 -31.65 -8.77
C ARG A 525 28.03 -32.37 -9.56
N GLN A 526 28.38 -31.88 -10.74
CA GLN A 526 29.46 -32.45 -11.57
C GLN A 526 30.86 -32.01 -11.12
N LEU A 527 30.96 -30.99 -10.27
CA LEU A 527 32.24 -30.52 -9.75
C LEU A 527 32.69 -31.36 -8.54
N PRO A 528 34.01 -31.58 -8.34
CA PRO A 528 34.54 -32.19 -7.13
C PRO A 528 34.06 -31.47 -5.87
N GLY A 529 33.46 -32.20 -4.93
CA GLY A 529 32.86 -31.64 -3.72
C GLY A 529 31.53 -30.90 -3.92
N GLY A 530 31.02 -30.80 -5.14
CA GLY A 530 29.83 -30.02 -5.47
C GLY A 530 28.53 -30.56 -4.87
N THR A 531 28.38 -31.88 -4.73
CA THR A 531 27.26 -32.48 -3.99
C THR A 531 27.29 -32.08 -2.51
N SER A 532 28.48 -32.04 -1.90
CA SER A 532 28.67 -31.55 -0.53
C SER A 532 28.42 -30.04 -0.45
N LEU A 533 28.84 -29.26 -1.44
CA LEU A 533 28.58 -27.82 -1.50
C LEU A 533 27.08 -27.52 -1.60
N LEU A 534 26.32 -28.27 -2.40
CA LEU A 534 24.87 -28.09 -2.48
C LEU A 534 24.18 -28.52 -1.20
N LYS A 535 24.61 -29.62 -0.57
CA LYS A 535 24.15 -30.01 0.77
C LYS A 535 24.48 -28.92 1.80
N ASN A 536 25.65 -28.30 1.69
CA ASN A 536 26.14 -27.25 2.58
C ASN A 536 25.46 -25.89 2.33
N ARG A 537 25.00 -25.63 1.10
CA ARG A 537 24.17 -24.47 0.75
C ARG A 537 22.74 -24.64 1.26
N SER A 538 22.27 -25.89 1.38
CA SER A 538 20.98 -26.25 1.95
C SER A 538 20.99 -26.39 3.48
N SER A 539 22.15 -26.61 4.12
CA SER A 539 22.34 -26.36 5.54
C SER A 539 22.57 -24.86 5.72
N GLY A 540 21.72 -24.16 6.47
CA GLY A 540 21.98 -22.76 6.82
C GLY A 540 23.43 -22.56 7.24
N LYS A 541 24.01 -21.39 6.89
CA LYS A 541 25.40 -21.01 7.18
C LYS A 541 25.81 -21.61 8.53
N GLN A 542 26.78 -22.53 8.55
CA GLN A 542 27.44 -22.87 9.81
C GLN A 542 27.89 -21.54 10.41
N ILE A 543 27.38 -21.23 11.60
CA ILE A 543 27.76 -20.02 12.34
C ILE A 543 29.21 -20.24 12.74
N ILE A 544 30.13 -19.74 11.92
CA ILE A 544 31.53 -19.70 12.29
C ILE A 544 31.62 -18.68 13.43
N PRO A 545 32.12 -19.05 14.63
CA PRO A 545 32.09 -18.17 15.81
C PRO A 545 32.84 -16.87 15.53
N LYS A 546 32.14 -15.73 15.57
CA LYS A 546 32.72 -14.40 15.26
C LYS A 546 33.85 -14.10 16.24
N ILE A 547 35.06 -13.88 15.72
CA ILE A 547 36.22 -13.43 16.50
C ILE A 547 36.29 -11.90 16.44
N ALA A 548 36.50 -11.24 17.59
CA ALA A 548 36.65 -9.79 17.63
C ALA A 548 37.90 -9.30 16.88
N TYR A 549 37.79 -8.13 16.27
CA TYR A 549 38.92 -7.37 15.73
C TYR A 549 38.81 -5.89 16.09
N LEU A 550 39.93 -5.22 16.33
CA LEU A 550 40.03 -3.90 16.93
C LEU A 550 40.33 -2.83 15.87
N LEU A 551 39.29 -2.35 15.17
CA LEU A 551 39.42 -1.16 14.32
C LEU A 551 39.44 0.14 15.17
N PRO A 552 40.11 1.22 14.73
CA PRO A 552 39.95 2.53 15.35
C PRO A 552 38.50 3.01 15.28
N ASP A 553 37.87 3.24 16.43
CA ASP A 553 36.50 3.75 16.55
C ASP A 553 36.41 4.64 17.80
N ALA A 554 36.45 5.95 17.60
CA ALA A 554 36.46 6.92 18.68
C ALA A 554 35.18 6.87 19.52
N GLN A 555 34.01 6.63 18.90
CA GLN A 555 32.73 6.61 19.58
C GLN A 555 32.58 5.37 20.48
N ARG A 556 32.94 4.18 19.97
CA ARG A 556 32.92 2.94 20.77
C ARG A 556 33.95 2.99 21.90
N THR A 557 35.08 3.63 21.67
CA THR A 557 36.13 3.82 22.69
C THR A 557 35.67 4.77 23.79
N GLU A 558 35.01 5.88 23.44
CA GLU A 558 34.46 6.81 24.44
C GLU A 558 33.37 6.16 25.30
N ARG A 559 32.47 5.39 24.66
CA ARG A 559 31.46 4.60 25.38
C ARG A 559 32.07 3.52 26.28
N ALA A 560 33.21 2.96 25.90
CA ALA A 560 33.95 2.01 26.72
C ALA A 560 34.53 2.67 27.98
N ARG A 561 35.09 3.88 27.86
CA ARG A 561 35.54 4.68 29.01
C ARG A 561 34.40 5.03 29.94
N ALA A 562 33.24 5.40 29.40
CA ALA A 562 32.05 5.67 30.20
C ALA A 562 31.58 4.46 31.01
N LEU A 563 31.62 3.25 30.42
CA LEU A 563 31.31 2.00 31.14
C LEU A 563 32.27 1.73 32.30
N LEU A 564 33.56 1.96 32.07
CA LEU A 564 34.60 1.79 33.09
C LEU A 564 34.42 2.80 34.24
N ALA A 565 34.20 4.07 33.90
CA ALA A 565 33.98 5.16 34.87
C ALA A 565 32.71 4.95 35.71
N ALA A 566 31.66 4.36 35.12
CA ALA A 566 30.42 4.04 35.80
C ALA A 566 30.46 2.73 36.60
N GLY A 567 31.63 2.08 36.74
CA GLY A 567 31.79 0.84 37.51
C GLY A 567 31.00 -0.35 36.95
N GLN A 568 30.60 -0.30 35.67
CA GLN A 568 29.71 -1.32 35.07
C GLN A 568 30.44 -2.59 34.63
N LEU A 569 31.77 -2.63 34.73
CA LEU A 569 32.62 -3.77 34.40
C LEU A 569 33.11 -4.45 35.69
N GLY A 570 32.80 -5.73 35.84
CA GLY A 570 33.32 -6.57 36.91
C GLY A 570 34.79 -6.92 36.73
N VAL A 571 35.45 -7.26 37.82
CA VAL A 571 36.85 -7.71 37.82
C VAL A 571 36.97 -8.99 36.98
N PRO A 572 37.93 -9.08 36.05
CA PRO A 572 38.11 -10.27 35.22
C PRO A 572 38.59 -11.47 36.06
N GLU A 573 37.94 -12.61 35.88
CA GLU A 573 38.31 -13.91 36.44
C GLU A 573 39.09 -14.72 35.40
N PHE A 574 40.20 -15.34 35.79
CA PHE A 574 41.00 -16.18 34.90
C PHE A 574 40.54 -17.63 34.98
N LEU A 575 40.13 -18.20 33.84
CA LEU A 575 39.78 -19.60 33.68
C LEU A 575 40.98 -20.38 33.12
N PRO A 576 41.65 -21.24 33.93
CA PRO A 576 42.85 -21.96 33.50
C PRO A 576 42.60 -22.96 32.38
N ASP A 577 41.45 -23.65 32.40
CA ASP A 577 41.12 -24.71 31.45
C ASP A 577 41.01 -24.22 30.00
N THR A 578 40.64 -22.95 29.82
CA THR A 578 40.46 -22.34 28.51
C THR A 578 41.44 -21.20 28.25
N ASN A 579 42.39 -20.95 29.15
CA ASN A 579 43.29 -19.79 29.11
C ASN A 579 42.57 -18.48 28.75
N THR A 580 41.43 -18.23 29.42
CA THR A 580 40.53 -17.11 29.08
C THR A 580 40.24 -16.24 30.29
N LEU A 581 40.30 -14.92 30.11
CA LEU A 581 39.81 -13.95 31.08
C LEU A 581 38.33 -13.69 30.81
N VAL A 582 37.49 -13.91 31.81
CA VAL A 582 36.05 -13.68 31.73
C VAL A 582 35.66 -12.54 32.66
N SER A 583 34.97 -11.54 32.14
CA SER A 583 34.40 -10.45 32.92
C SER A 583 32.91 -10.32 32.63
N THR A 584 32.16 -9.91 33.65
CA THR A 584 30.75 -9.57 33.53
C THR A 584 30.60 -8.06 33.43
N CYS A 585 29.78 -7.58 32.49
CA CYS A 585 29.48 -6.18 32.33
C CYS A 585 27.98 -5.94 32.44
N TYR A 586 27.58 -5.05 33.34
CA TYR A 586 26.22 -4.59 33.47
C TYR A 586 25.87 -3.67 32.29
N SER A 587 24.62 -3.77 31.81
CA SER A 587 24.11 -2.85 30.79
C SER A 587 24.24 -1.40 31.26
N SER A 588 24.53 -0.47 30.34
CA SER A 588 24.60 0.97 30.65
C SER A 588 23.30 1.57 31.21
N ASP A 589 22.20 0.81 31.16
CA ASP A 589 20.88 1.19 31.64
C ASP A 589 20.50 0.46 32.94
N ALA A 590 21.39 -0.36 33.52
CA ALA A 590 21.14 -1.07 34.76
C ALA A 590 21.19 -0.10 35.95
N LEU A 591 20.16 -0.14 36.79
CA LEU A 591 20.06 0.66 38.01
C LEU A 591 20.37 -0.22 39.24
N GLU A 592 20.85 0.40 40.33
CA GLU A 592 21.13 -0.31 41.59
C GLU A 592 19.91 -1.03 42.19
N ILE A 593 18.69 -0.61 41.81
CA ILE A 593 17.43 -1.21 42.26
C ILE A 593 16.98 -2.40 41.41
N ASP A 594 17.64 -2.68 40.28
CA ASP A 594 17.26 -3.80 39.43
C ASP A 594 17.60 -5.14 40.13
N SER A 595 16.58 -5.91 40.47
CA SER A 595 16.77 -7.23 41.11
C SER A 595 17.48 -8.25 40.20
N GLU A 596 17.43 -8.04 38.88
CA GLU A 596 18.03 -8.89 37.84
C GLU A 596 18.54 -8.02 36.66
N PRO A 597 19.68 -7.31 36.83
CA PRO A 597 20.18 -6.43 35.79
C PRO A 597 20.70 -7.24 34.60
N ILE A 598 20.57 -6.70 33.37
CA ILE A 598 21.10 -7.34 32.17
C ILE A 598 22.63 -7.34 32.26
N LYS A 599 23.22 -8.55 32.24
CA LYS A 599 24.66 -8.78 32.26
C LYS A 599 25.11 -9.29 30.90
N TYR A 600 26.21 -8.75 30.40
CA TYR A 600 26.93 -9.25 29.25
C TYR A 600 28.20 -9.95 29.72
N THR A 601 28.50 -11.11 29.16
CA THR A 601 29.74 -11.84 29.42
C THR A 601 30.74 -11.45 28.34
N ILE A 602 31.95 -11.11 28.77
CA ILE A 602 33.08 -10.78 27.92
C ILE A 602 34.13 -11.85 28.17
N SER A 603 34.64 -12.46 27.11
CA SER A 603 35.67 -13.49 27.18
C SER A 603 36.84 -13.06 26.31
N ILE A 604 38.04 -12.99 26.90
CA ILE A 604 39.28 -12.60 26.22
C ILE A 604 40.30 -13.73 26.44
N GLY A 605 40.53 -14.54 25.41
CA GLY A 605 41.51 -15.61 25.40
C GLY A 605 42.93 -15.09 25.23
N LEU A 606 43.91 -15.73 25.88
CA LEU A 606 45.33 -15.43 25.70
C LEU A 606 45.84 -15.70 24.28
N ASP A 607 45.08 -16.46 23.50
CA ASP A 607 45.28 -16.75 22.08
C ASP A 607 44.82 -15.61 21.14
N GLY A 608 44.34 -14.49 21.71
CA GLY A 608 43.84 -13.34 20.96
C GLY A 608 42.36 -13.45 20.57
N VAL A 609 41.67 -14.55 20.95
CA VAL A 609 40.24 -14.72 20.68
C VAL A 609 39.43 -13.96 21.72
N ALA A 610 38.74 -12.91 21.30
CA ALA A 610 37.78 -12.20 22.15
C ALA A 610 36.35 -12.30 21.64
N THR A 611 35.41 -12.50 22.56
CA THR A 611 33.97 -12.57 22.30
C THR A 611 33.17 -11.82 23.36
N CYS A 612 31.95 -11.40 23.03
CA CYS A 612 31.05 -10.76 23.97
C CYS A 612 29.59 -11.11 23.66
N THR A 613 28.78 -11.35 24.68
CA THR A 613 27.35 -11.68 24.52
C THR A 613 26.45 -10.46 24.25
N CYS A 614 27.02 -9.29 23.99
CA CYS A 614 26.23 -8.10 23.73
C CYS A 614 25.70 -8.06 22.29
N PRO A 615 24.50 -7.47 22.05
CA PRO A 615 23.92 -7.37 20.71
C PRO A 615 24.80 -6.65 19.68
N ASP A 616 25.62 -5.68 20.10
CA ASP A 616 26.52 -4.94 19.21
C ASP A 616 27.59 -5.88 18.61
N PHE A 617 28.14 -6.78 19.42
CA PHE A 617 29.11 -7.79 18.98
C PHE A 617 28.44 -8.86 18.11
N GLU A 618 27.29 -9.37 18.53
CA GLU A 618 26.56 -10.40 17.80
C GLU A 618 26.13 -9.92 16.41
N LYS A 619 25.70 -8.66 16.28
CA LYS A 619 25.27 -8.08 15.01
C LYS A 619 26.46 -7.70 14.14
N HIS A 620 27.34 -6.83 14.61
CA HIS A 620 28.34 -6.16 13.76
C HIS A 620 29.70 -6.86 13.74
N GLY A 621 29.99 -7.75 14.68
CA GLY A 621 31.36 -8.21 14.93
C GLY A 621 32.29 -7.07 15.39
N GLY A 622 33.59 -7.33 15.31
CA GLY A 622 34.62 -6.39 15.78
C GLY A 622 34.58 -6.16 17.30
N ALA A 623 35.53 -5.39 17.85
CA ALA A 623 35.55 -5.06 19.26
C ALA A 623 34.44 -4.05 19.62
N CYS A 624 33.38 -4.54 20.27
CA CYS A 624 32.30 -3.72 20.81
C CYS A 624 32.77 -2.85 21.99
N LYS A 625 31.90 -1.96 22.50
CA LYS A 625 32.22 -1.11 23.66
C LYS A 625 32.63 -1.91 24.91
N HIS A 626 32.07 -3.11 25.10
CA HIS A 626 32.38 -3.96 26.26
C HIS A 626 33.76 -4.61 26.15
N ILE A 627 34.11 -5.16 24.98
CA ILE A 627 35.45 -5.72 24.74
C ILE A 627 36.51 -4.62 24.89
N ARG A 628 36.27 -3.42 24.32
CA ARG A 628 37.16 -2.27 24.51
C ARG A 628 37.29 -1.87 25.97
N GLY A 629 36.18 -1.87 26.71
CA GLY A 629 36.18 -1.55 28.14
C GLY A 629 36.98 -2.56 28.96
N ALA A 630 36.84 -3.86 28.64
CA ALA A 630 37.64 -4.92 29.27
C ALA A 630 39.13 -4.80 28.94
N LEU A 631 39.50 -4.46 27.70
CA LEU A 631 40.90 -4.20 27.34
C LEU A 631 41.47 -3.00 28.11
N LEU A 632 40.73 -1.90 28.22
CA LEU A 632 41.10 -0.73 29.02
C LEU A 632 41.21 -1.05 30.53
N LEU A 633 40.35 -1.93 31.04
CA LEU A 633 40.45 -2.43 32.41
C LEU A 633 41.74 -3.24 32.61
N LEU A 634 42.09 -4.11 31.67
CA LEU A 634 43.35 -4.87 31.72
C LEU A 634 44.58 -3.96 31.63
N ASP A 635 44.55 -2.89 30.82
CA ASP A 635 45.59 -1.86 30.81
C ASP A 635 45.71 -1.16 32.18
N THR A 636 44.58 -0.85 32.81
CA THR A 636 44.52 -0.20 34.13
C THR A 636 45.09 -1.11 35.23
N LEU A 637 44.73 -2.40 35.24
CA LEU A 637 45.25 -3.38 36.20
C LEU A 637 46.76 -3.60 36.02
N ARG A 638 47.27 -3.60 34.78
CA ARG A 638 48.72 -3.65 34.50
C ARG A 638 49.45 -2.43 35.07
N ALA A 639 48.89 -1.23 34.89
CA ALA A 639 49.46 0.00 35.44
C ALA A 639 49.48 0.01 36.98
N GLN A 640 48.59 -0.75 37.62
CA GLN A 640 48.54 -0.95 39.08
C GLN A 640 49.50 -2.04 39.60
N GLY A 641 50.34 -2.63 38.74
CA GLY A 641 51.34 -3.63 39.13
C GLY A 641 50.83 -5.07 39.17
N ILE A 642 49.59 -5.33 38.71
CA ILE A 642 49.06 -6.70 38.59
C ILE A 642 49.65 -7.33 37.32
N ASN A 643 50.29 -8.49 37.48
CA ASN A 643 50.92 -9.22 36.38
C ASN A 643 49.87 -9.86 35.45
N MET A 644 49.39 -9.10 34.47
CA MET A 644 48.47 -9.55 33.42
C MET A 644 49.18 -9.59 32.06
N PRO A 645 49.03 -10.65 31.26
CA PRO A 645 49.64 -10.74 29.93
C PRO A 645 49.04 -9.71 28.95
N VAL A 646 49.86 -9.26 28.00
CA VAL A 646 49.38 -8.45 26.86
C VAL A 646 48.74 -9.39 25.86
N ILE A 647 47.45 -9.19 25.58
CA ILE A 647 46.68 -10.06 24.69
C ILE A 647 46.52 -9.36 23.33
N PRO A 648 47.14 -9.87 22.24
CA PRO A 648 47.03 -9.27 20.93
C PRO A 648 45.70 -9.64 20.28
N ILE A 649 44.74 -8.69 20.29
CA ILE A 649 43.49 -8.83 19.53
C ILE A 649 43.76 -8.50 18.05
N PRO A 650 43.21 -9.25 17.09
CA PRO A 650 43.32 -8.93 15.66
C PRO A 650 42.97 -7.47 15.38
N VAL A 651 43.74 -6.76 14.57
CA VAL A 651 43.50 -5.33 14.27
C VAL A 651 42.74 -5.12 12.96
N SER A 652 42.60 -6.17 12.16
CA SER A 652 41.83 -6.16 10.91
C SER A 652 40.86 -7.34 10.84
N LEU A 653 39.85 -7.21 9.97
CA LEU A 653 38.92 -8.30 9.65
C LEU A 653 39.67 -9.51 9.07
N THR A 654 40.67 -9.26 8.23
CA THR A 654 41.50 -10.29 7.61
C THR A 654 42.26 -11.11 8.65
N ASP A 655 42.84 -10.45 9.66
CA ASP A 655 43.56 -11.13 10.75
C ASP A 655 42.61 -11.95 11.62
N ALA A 656 41.42 -11.44 11.91
CA ALA A 656 40.39 -12.19 12.63
C ALA A 656 39.92 -13.41 11.85
N HIS A 657 39.75 -13.31 10.52
CA HIS A 657 39.41 -14.45 9.67
C HIS A 657 40.54 -15.50 9.63
N ALA A 658 41.80 -15.07 9.58
CA ALA A 658 42.95 -15.96 9.62
C ALA A 658 43.01 -16.71 10.97
N LEU A 659 42.83 -16.00 12.08
CA LEU A 659 42.76 -16.59 13.42
C LEU A 659 41.57 -17.56 13.54
N GLN A 660 40.41 -17.18 13.02
CA GLN A 660 39.20 -18.01 13.02
C GLN A 660 39.38 -19.30 12.24
N THR A 661 40.06 -19.24 11.09
CA THR A 661 40.39 -20.42 10.28
C THR A 661 41.36 -21.33 11.03
N LYS A 662 42.39 -20.77 11.67
CA LYS A 662 43.35 -21.52 12.48
C LYS A 662 42.69 -22.24 13.67
N THR A 663 41.79 -21.57 14.39
CA THR A 663 41.05 -22.14 15.52
C THR A 663 40.01 -23.17 15.07
N ALA A 664 39.38 -22.99 13.91
CA ALA A 664 38.43 -23.95 13.35
C ALA A 664 39.12 -25.25 12.90
N ILE A 665 40.32 -25.15 12.31
CA ILE A 665 41.14 -26.32 11.94
C ILE A 665 41.54 -27.11 13.19
N ALA A 666 41.99 -26.44 14.25
CA ALA A 666 42.36 -27.09 15.52
C ALA A 666 41.19 -27.79 16.24
N ARG A 667 39.95 -27.33 16.04
CA ARG A 667 38.73 -27.95 16.61
C ARG A 667 38.16 -29.10 15.76
N ALA A 668 38.52 -29.20 14.48
CA ALA A 668 37.98 -30.21 13.57
C ALA A 668 38.61 -31.61 13.76
N GLU A 669 39.68 -31.73 14.54
CA GLU A 669 40.37 -33.01 14.83
C GLU A 669 39.71 -33.87 15.93
N THR A 670 38.51 -33.51 16.39
CA THR A 670 37.72 -34.30 17.36
C THR A 670 36.35 -34.67 16.79
N PRO A 671 35.99 -35.96 16.60
CA PRO A 671 34.76 -36.33 15.91
C PRO A 671 33.57 -36.41 16.86
N ALA A 672 32.55 -35.58 16.65
CA ALA A 672 31.22 -35.73 17.24
C ALA A 672 30.21 -36.09 16.16
N ALA A 673 29.55 -37.24 16.35
CA ALA A 673 28.50 -37.75 15.49
C ALA A 673 27.12 -37.21 15.92
N SER A 674 26.33 -36.68 14.99
CA SER A 674 24.86 -36.83 15.00
C SER A 674 24.28 -36.41 13.65
N GLY A 675 23.33 -37.20 13.17
CA GLY A 675 22.61 -36.97 11.92
C GLY A 675 21.25 -36.34 12.21
N GLU A 676 20.94 -35.23 11.54
CA GLU A 676 19.65 -34.57 11.62
C GLU A 676 19.09 -34.13 10.25
N ARG A 677 17.75 -34.16 10.19
CA ARG A 677 16.90 -34.10 8.99
C ARG A 677 16.70 -32.67 8.44
N PRO A 678 16.23 -32.53 7.18
CA PRO A 678 16.33 -31.29 6.40
C PRO A 678 15.54 -30.06 6.89
N THR A 679 14.60 -30.17 7.82
CA THR A 679 13.75 -29.07 8.31
C THR A 679 14.39 -28.21 9.39
N VAL A 680 15.34 -28.76 10.17
CA VAL A 680 16.22 -28.07 11.15
C VAL A 680 17.06 -26.97 10.47
N ARG A 681 17.26 -27.09 9.16
CA ARG A 681 18.23 -26.30 8.38
C ARG A 681 17.72 -24.93 7.96
N ALA A 682 16.40 -24.70 8.00
CA ALA A 682 15.76 -23.47 7.52
C ALA A 682 15.57 -22.41 8.63
N ALA A 683 15.75 -22.79 9.89
CA ALA A 683 15.55 -21.96 11.07
C ALA A 683 16.68 -20.96 11.32
N ALA A 684 17.92 -21.43 11.23
CA ALA A 684 19.12 -20.66 11.54
C ALA A 684 19.36 -19.46 10.59
N ALA A 685 18.98 -19.58 9.31
CA ALA A 685 19.25 -18.56 8.30
C ALA A 685 18.34 -17.31 8.39
N ILE A 686 17.13 -17.44 8.94
CA ILE A 686 16.19 -16.30 9.14
C ILE A 686 16.49 -15.58 10.45
N ALA A 687 16.96 -16.27 11.49
CA ALA A 687 17.38 -15.63 12.73
C ALA A 687 18.50 -14.60 12.48
N ASP A 688 19.37 -14.83 11.50
CA ASP A 688 20.41 -13.87 11.09
C ASP A 688 19.87 -12.72 10.21
N LEU A 689 18.95 -12.98 9.27
CA LEU A 689 18.31 -11.92 8.47
C LEU A 689 17.40 -11.00 9.30
N LEU A 690 16.76 -11.52 10.35
CA LEU A 690 15.98 -10.73 11.31
C LEU A 690 16.85 -9.93 12.28
N ARG A 691 18.16 -10.23 12.37
CA ARG A 691 19.11 -9.50 13.23
C ARG A 691 19.76 -8.30 12.52
N GLU A 692 19.83 -8.31 11.19
CA GLU A 692 20.51 -7.28 10.39
C GLU A 692 19.66 -6.03 10.10
N ASP A 693 18.32 -6.07 10.21
CA ASP A 693 17.43 -5.00 9.71
C ASP A 693 16.90 -4.01 10.79
N ASP A 694 17.58 -3.92 11.93
CA ASP A 694 17.17 -3.08 13.08
C ASP A 694 17.78 -1.66 13.07
N SER A 695 18.50 -1.27 12.01
CA SER A 695 19.11 0.06 11.84
C SER A 695 18.52 0.85 10.66
N CYS A 696 17.21 1.03 10.66
CA CYS A 696 16.59 2.13 9.91
C CYS A 696 16.15 3.22 10.89
N ASP A 697 17.09 4.09 11.27
CA ASP A 697 16.74 5.46 11.66
C ASP A 697 16.15 6.13 10.42
N ALA A 698 14.82 6.05 10.31
CA ALA A 698 14.07 6.82 9.34
C ALA A 698 14.24 8.31 9.69
N VAL A 699 15.15 8.96 8.96
CA VAL A 699 15.14 10.41 8.77
C VAL A 699 13.71 10.79 8.35
N PRO A 700 13.07 11.79 9.00
CA PRO A 700 11.78 12.28 8.55
C PRO A 700 11.88 12.66 7.07
N LEU A 701 11.06 12.02 6.24
CA LEU A 701 10.78 12.49 4.89
C LEU A 701 10.14 13.87 5.02
N GLU A 702 10.95 14.92 4.90
CA GLU A 702 10.45 16.26 4.64
C GLU A 702 9.71 16.20 3.31
N ALA A 703 8.44 16.58 3.38
CA ALA A 703 7.59 16.76 2.22
C ALA A 703 8.09 17.99 1.47
N GLU A 704 8.76 17.79 0.34
CA GLU A 704 8.86 18.84 -0.68
C GLU A 704 7.45 19.12 -1.18
N GLY A 705 6.91 20.26 -0.73
CA GLY A 705 5.68 20.83 -1.24
C GLY A 705 5.92 21.33 -2.65
N ASP A 706 5.21 20.73 -3.60
CA ASP A 706 4.96 21.29 -4.93
C ASP A 706 4.14 22.58 -4.74
N THR A 707 4.83 23.72 -4.66
CA THR A 707 4.23 25.03 -4.89
C THR A 707 4.13 25.23 -6.39
N ASP A 708 2.94 25.02 -6.95
CA ASP A 708 2.62 25.44 -8.31
C ASP A 708 2.70 26.97 -8.41
N GLU A 709 3.73 27.44 -9.13
CA GLU A 709 3.88 28.78 -9.65
C GLU A 709 2.87 29.02 -10.80
N GLU A 710 1.84 29.80 -10.54
CA GLU A 710 1.28 30.72 -11.54
C GLU A 710 0.95 32.05 -10.85
N GLU A 711 1.87 33.02 -10.90
CA GLU A 711 1.50 34.44 -11.08
C GLU A 711 2.73 35.33 -11.34
N HIS A 712 3.23 35.28 -12.59
CA HIS A 712 4.08 36.34 -13.13
C HIS A 712 3.53 36.83 -14.47
N LYS A 713 2.58 37.78 -14.39
CA LYS A 713 2.54 39.02 -15.19
C LYS A 713 1.32 39.87 -14.85
N LYS A 714 1.47 40.78 -13.88
CA LYS A 714 1.09 42.20 -14.02
C LYS A 714 1.62 43.07 -12.87
N GLN A 715 2.57 43.93 -13.25
CA GLN A 715 2.74 45.32 -12.81
C GLN A 715 3.03 45.63 -11.34
N ARG A 716 4.32 45.90 -11.08
CA ARG A 716 4.79 46.92 -10.13
C ARG A 716 4.23 48.29 -10.51
N ARG A 717 3.53 48.95 -9.58
CA ARG A 717 3.60 50.40 -9.30
C ARG A 717 2.92 50.72 -7.96
N THR A 718 3.76 50.96 -6.95
CA THR A 718 3.66 51.92 -5.83
C THR A 718 2.30 52.38 -5.26
N ALA A 719 2.23 52.23 -3.93
CA ALA A 719 1.66 53.15 -2.92
C ALA A 719 0.25 52.88 -2.32
N THR A 720 0.29 52.74 -0.99
CA THR A 720 -0.65 53.19 0.07
C THR A 720 -2.03 52.54 0.28
N SER A 721 -2.13 51.94 1.47
CA SER A 721 -3.21 52.05 2.48
C SER A 721 -4.62 51.50 2.19
N SER A 722 -4.96 50.46 2.94
CA SER A 722 -6.17 50.32 3.80
C SER A 722 -7.06 49.08 3.59
N ARG A 723 -7.12 48.28 4.66
CA ARG A 723 -8.31 47.65 5.28
C ARG A 723 -9.22 46.75 4.43
N ARG A 724 -9.01 45.42 4.52
CA ARG A 724 -10.07 44.38 4.47
C ARG A 724 -9.66 43.14 5.29
N GLU A 725 -9.71 43.26 6.61
CA GLU A 725 -10.10 42.13 7.47
C GLU A 725 -11.64 42.14 7.52
N PHE A 726 -12.26 40.96 7.64
CA PHE A 726 -13.70 40.65 7.76
C PHE A 726 -14.29 39.88 6.57
N THR A 727 -14.08 38.55 6.54
CA THR A 727 -15.03 37.58 5.96
C THR A 727 -15.02 36.17 6.56
N ASN A 728 -14.19 35.82 7.56
CA ASN A 728 -14.12 34.42 8.06
C ASN A 728 -14.72 34.15 9.47
N LEU A 729 -15.24 35.16 10.18
CA LEU A 729 -15.78 34.97 11.53
C LEU A 729 -17.13 34.22 11.56
N ALA A 730 -17.99 34.44 10.57
CA ALA A 730 -19.30 33.77 10.51
C ALA A 730 -19.19 32.26 10.26
N ALA A 731 -18.31 31.85 9.34
CA ALA A 731 -18.06 30.45 9.04
C ALA A 731 -17.39 29.69 10.21
N LEU A 732 -16.52 30.37 10.97
CA LEU A 732 -15.94 29.82 12.19
C LEU A 732 -16.98 29.68 13.31
N GLY A 733 -17.90 30.64 13.42
CA GLY A 733 -19.04 30.57 14.35
C GLY A 733 -19.98 29.39 14.05
N GLU A 734 -20.34 29.18 12.78
CA GLU A 734 -21.18 28.04 12.37
C GLU A 734 -20.50 26.70 12.61
N GLN A 735 -19.20 26.59 12.35
CA GLN A 735 -18.44 25.35 12.62
C GLN A 735 -18.29 25.08 14.12
N ALA A 736 -18.06 26.12 14.93
CA ALA A 736 -17.99 25.98 16.37
C ALA A 736 -19.33 25.53 16.95
N LEU A 737 -20.45 26.14 16.52
CA LEU A 737 -21.79 25.75 16.97
C LEU A 737 -22.15 24.33 16.55
N ALA A 738 -21.91 23.95 15.28
CA ALA A 738 -22.19 22.60 14.80
C ALA A 738 -21.40 21.52 15.57
N ARG A 739 -20.14 21.82 15.91
CA ARG A 739 -19.32 20.93 16.72
C ARG A 739 -19.80 20.86 18.16
N THR A 740 -20.13 22.00 18.78
CA THR A 740 -20.67 22.02 20.15
C THR A 740 -21.98 21.25 20.26
N VAL A 741 -22.90 21.38 19.30
CA VAL A 741 -24.17 20.62 19.28
C VAL A 741 -23.92 19.12 19.13
N TYR A 742 -22.98 18.71 18.28
CA TYR A 742 -22.62 17.29 18.11
C TYR A 742 -22.04 16.69 19.39
N GLU A 743 -21.08 17.37 20.03
CA GLU A 743 -20.45 16.90 21.27
C GLU A 743 -21.45 16.90 22.43
N LEU A 744 -22.36 17.89 22.50
CA LEU A 744 -23.43 17.92 23.50
C LEU A 744 -24.39 16.72 23.35
N GLY A 745 -24.67 16.30 22.12
CA GLY A 745 -25.49 15.11 21.84
C GLY A 745 -24.86 13.80 22.31
N ASP A 746 -23.53 13.66 22.24
CA ASP A 746 -22.81 12.47 22.74
C ASP A 746 -22.66 12.47 24.28
N VAL A 747 -22.55 13.66 24.89
CA VAL A 747 -22.35 13.83 26.34
C VAL A 747 -23.67 13.80 27.12
N ALA A 748 -24.79 14.26 26.54
CA ALA A 748 -26.07 14.37 27.24
C ALA A 748 -26.57 13.04 27.86
N PRO A 749 -26.51 11.87 27.19
CA PRO A 749 -26.89 10.59 27.81
C PRO A 749 -26.04 10.27 29.04
N ARG A 750 -24.72 10.53 28.98
CA ARG A 750 -23.79 10.27 30.08
C ARG A 750 -24.04 11.18 31.29
N LEU A 751 -24.46 12.43 31.05
CA LEU A 751 -24.89 13.32 32.13
C LEU A 751 -26.19 12.82 32.79
N GLY A 752 -27.08 12.21 32.01
CA GLY A 752 -28.26 11.50 32.52
C GLY A 752 -27.89 10.32 33.42
N ASP A 753 -26.97 9.46 32.96
CA ASP A 753 -26.47 8.32 33.76
C ASP A 753 -25.82 8.80 35.07
N LEU A 754 -25.01 9.87 35.00
CA LEU A 754 -24.38 10.47 36.19
C LEU A 754 -25.40 11.05 37.17
N ALA A 755 -26.49 11.65 36.69
CA ALA A 755 -27.57 12.12 37.55
C ALA A 755 -28.24 10.94 38.28
N GLU A 756 -28.46 9.82 37.60
CA GLU A 756 -28.99 8.59 38.20
C GLU A 756 -28.05 8.01 39.26
N PHE A 757 -26.73 8.01 39.01
CA PHE A 757 -25.73 7.59 40.00
C PHE A 757 -25.71 8.50 41.23
N LEU A 758 -25.86 9.82 41.05
CA LEU A 758 -25.92 10.78 42.16
C LEU A 758 -27.20 10.63 42.98
N GLN A 759 -28.33 10.31 42.35
CA GLN A 759 -29.60 10.01 43.04
C GLN A 759 -29.52 8.75 43.90
N ARG A 760 -28.71 7.76 43.50
CA ARG A 760 -28.52 6.50 44.25
C ARG A 760 -27.57 6.66 45.45
N LYS A 761 -26.79 7.73 45.53
CA LYS A 761 -25.85 7.94 46.66
C LYS A 761 -26.62 8.39 47.90
N SER A 762 -26.70 7.51 48.89
CA SER A 762 -27.29 7.79 50.20
C SER A 762 -26.17 8.01 51.23
N GLY A 763 -25.99 9.25 51.69
CA GLY A 763 -25.00 9.61 52.73
C GLY A 763 -24.41 11.02 52.56
N PRO A 764 -23.82 11.61 53.63
CA PRO A 764 -23.19 12.93 53.55
C PRO A 764 -21.98 12.91 52.61
N LEU A 765 -21.83 13.96 51.79
CA LEU A 765 -20.69 14.13 50.90
C LEU A 765 -19.42 14.44 51.70
N SER A 766 -18.27 13.89 51.31
CA SER A 766 -17.00 14.35 51.85
C SER A 766 -16.68 15.76 51.36
N SER A 767 -15.83 16.51 52.07
CA SER A 767 -15.47 17.87 51.67
C SER A 767 -14.83 17.94 50.27
N SER A 768 -14.10 16.90 49.85
CA SER A 768 -13.51 16.86 48.50
C SER A 768 -14.57 16.56 47.43
N GLU A 769 -15.53 15.69 47.73
CA GLU A 769 -16.64 15.38 46.83
C GLU A 769 -17.59 16.58 46.67
N TYR A 770 -17.87 17.29 47.75
CA TYR A 770 -18.63 18.54 47.72
C TYR A 770 -17.97 19.60 46.84
N ASN A 771 -16.66 19.80 47.00
CA ASN A 771 -15.91 20.77 46.19
C ASN A 771 -15.87 20.37 44.71
N ALA A 772 -15.72 19.09 44.41
CA ALA A 772 -15.75 18.58 43.03
C ALA A 772 -17.14 18.75 42.39
N LEU A 773 -18.21 18.41 43.11
CA LEU A 773 -19.59 18.58 42.64
C LEU A 773 -19.98 20.06 42.50
N SER A 774 -19.53 20.92 43.41
CA SER A 774 -19.76 22.37 43.35
C SER A 774 -19.07 22.99 42.14
N SER A 775 -17.82 22.60 41.86
CA SER A 775 -17.08 23.00 40.67
C SER A 775 -17.76 22.51 39.38
N GLY A 776 -18.15 21.23 39.35
CA GLY A 776 -18.90 20.65 38.22
C GLY A 776 -20.23 21.34 37.96
N ARG A 777 -20.98 21.68 39.02
CA ARG A 777 -22.23 22.45 38.96
C ARG A 777 -22.02 23.83 38.33
N GLY A 778 -20.93 24.52 38.66
CA GLY A 778 -20.61 25.83 38.08
C GLY A 778 -20.41 25.75 36.55
N HIS A 779 -19.71 24.74 36.06
CA HIS A 779 -19.49 24.53 34.63
C HIS A 779 -20.77 24.13 33.88
N LEU A 780 -21.61 23.26 34.48
CA LEU A 780 -22.89 22.88 33.89
C LEU A 780 -23.87 24.06 33.85
N ALA A 781 -23.91 24.89 34.90
CA ALA A 781 -24.76 26.08 34.92
C ALA A 781 -24.34 27.12 33.87
N ALA A 782 -23.03 27.34 33.69
CA ALA A 782 -22.53 28.23 32.64
C ALA A 782 -22.87 27.73 31.23
N LEU A 783 -22.76 26.42 31.00
CA LEU A 783 -23.14 25.79 29.73
C LEU A 783 -24.65 25.88 29.49
N MET A 784 -25.48 25.58 30.49
CA MET A 784 -26.93 25.70 30.40
C MET A 784 -27.36 27.14 30.10
N GLY A 785 -26.76 28.13 30.76
CA GLY A 785 -27.06 29.54 30.51
C GLY A 785 -26.77 29.96 29.06
N GLU A 786 -25.71 29.44 28.45
CA GLU A 786 -25.43 29.70 27.03
C GLU A 786 -26.35 28.94 26.08
N ILE A 787 -26.73 27.71 26.41
CA ILE A 787 -27.74 26.96 25.65
C ILE A 787 -29.07 27.69 25.67
N ASP A 788 -29.53 28.13 26.84
CA ASP A 788 -30.79 28.88 26.99
C ASP A 788 -30.73 30.18 26.19
N ARG A 789 -29.64 30.95 26.30
CA ARG A 789 -29.45 32.17 25.51
C ARG A 789 -29.56 31.92 24.01
N LEU A 790 -28.99 30.80 23.52
CA LEU A 790 -29.08 30.43 22.10
C LEU A 790 -30.48 29.96 21.69
N LEU A 791 -31.19 29.22 22.56
CA LEU A 791 -32.56 28.77 22.29
C LEU A 791 -33.55 29.94 22.26
N PHE A 792 -33.39 30.93 23.13
CA PHE A 792 -34.23 32.15 23.15
C PHE A 792 -33.91 33.14 22.02
N ALA A 793 -32.77 33.01 21.35
CA ALA A 793 -32.37 33.88 20.24
C ALA A 793 -32.99 33.48 18.88
N VAL A 794 -33.75 32.38 18.80
CA VAL A 794 -34.41 31.94 17.56
C VAL A 794 -35.78 32.63 17.44
N PRO A 795 -36.02 33.50 16.42
CA PRO A 795 -37.34 34.09 16.22
C PRO A 795 -38.32 33.01 15.75
N THR A 796 -39.44 32.86 16.45
CA THR A 796 -40.55 31.98 16.03
C THR A 796 -41.18 32.51 14.74
N CYS A 797 -40.75 32.00 13.59
CA CYS A 797 -41.38 32.29 12.31
C CYS A 797 -42.54 31.31 12.09
N SER A 798 -43.75 31.76 12.44
CA SER A 798 -45.00 31.16 11.98
C SER A 798 -45.27 31.64 10.55
N ALA A 799 -45.20 30.73 9.59
CA ALA A 799 -45.77 30.97 8.27
C ALA A 799 -46.24 29.64 7.66
N ALA A 800 -47.56 29.45 7.69
CA ALA A 800 -48.25 28.53 6.79
C ALA A 800 -48.01 29.00 5.35
N VAL A 801 -47.57 28.09 4.47
CA VAL A 801 -47.49 28.35 3.04
C VAL A 801 -48.33 27.30 2.32
N ALA A 802 -49.38 27.81 1.69
CA ALA A 802 -50.30 27.11 0.82
C ALA A 802 -49.60 26.50 -0.39
N VAL A 803 -50.08 25.33 -0.82
CA VAL A 803 -49.63 24.62 -2.02
C VAL A 803 -50.52 25.03 -3.18
N ASP A 804 -50.00 25.89 -4.06
CA ASP A 804 -50.55 26.07 -5.41
C ASP A 804 -49.71 25.30 -6.43
N ALA A 805 -50.40 24.52 -7.25
CA ALA A 805 -49.84 23.72 -8.32
C ALA A 805 -49.60 24.57 -9.59
N PRO A 806 -48.51 24.32 -10.34
CA PRO A 806 -48.45 24.72 -11.74
C PRO A 806 -48.67 23.52 -12.66
N ASP A 807 -49.66 23.75 -13.51
CA ASP A 807 -50.01 23.07 -14.75
C ASP A 807 -48.81 22.89 -15.69
N SER A 808 -48.65 21.70 -16.27
CA SER A 808 -47.67 21.45 -17.32
C SER A 808 -48.19 20.44 -18.35
N THR A 809 -48.86 20.96 -19.37
CA THR A 809 -49.10 20.26 -20.62
C THR A 809 -47.80 20.14 -21.43
N ILE A 810 -47.27 18.91 -21.54
CA ILE A 810 -46.21 18.55 -22.50
C ILE A 810 -46.76 17.50 -23.48
N ALA A 811 -46.71 17.85 -24.77
CA ALA A 811 -47.09 17.02 -25.91
C ALA A 811 -46.19 15.77 -26.08
N PRO A 812 -46.69 14.68 -26.70
CA PRO A 812 -45.97 13.40 -26.73
C PRO A 812 -44.92 13.37 -27.83
N ARG A 813 -43.68 12.99 -27.47
CA ARG A 813 -42.62 12.62 -28.42
C ARG A 813 -42.34 11.12 -28.37
N GLY A 814 -42.78 10.44 -29.44
CA GLY A 814 -42.04 9.40 -30.15
C GLY A 814 -41.53 8.20 -29.35
N THR A 815 -42.30 7.11 -29.41
CA THR A 815 -41.90 5.74 -29.05
C THR A 815 -40.54 5.34 -29.63
N GLN A 816 -39.51 5.24 -28.78
CA GLN A 816 -38.31 4.47 -29.07
C GLN A 816 -38.47 3.04 -28.55
N ARG A 817 -38.23 2.09 -29.45
CA ARG A 817 -38.25 0.64 -29.24
C ARG A 817 -37.49 0.22 -27.97
N LYS A 818 -38.20 -0.48 -27.08
CA LYS A 818 -37.66 -1.23 -25.94
C LYS A 818 -36.61 -2.25 -26.43
N ARG A 819 -35.34 -2.01 -26.13
CA ARG A 819 -34.35 -3.07 -25.89
C ARG A 819 -34.56 -3.55 -24.44
N LYS A 820 -34.42 -4.87 -24.21
CA LYS A 820 -34.47 -5.51 -22.88
C LYS A 820 -33.66 -4.69 -21.87
N ALA A 821 -34.28 -4.33 -20.75
CA ALA A 821 -33.66 -3.62 -19.65
C ALA A 821 -32.63 -4.53 -18.97
N SER A 822 -31.35 -4.41 -19.32
CA SER A 822 -30.29 -4.64 -18.35
C SER A 822 -30.35 -3.47 -17.37
N GLY A 823 -30.54 -3.72 -16.07
CA GLY A 823 -30.47 -2.67 -15.06
C GLY A 823 -29.17 -1.86 -15.22
N GLU A 824 -29.24 -0.53 -15.03
CA GLU A 824 -28.06 0.33 -15.22
C GLU A 824 -26.99 -0.01 -14.16
N LEU A 825 -25.90 -0.68 -14.59
CA LEU A 825 -24.79 -1.04 -13.71
C LEU A 825 -24.15 0.21 -13.08
N LEU A 826 -24.06 0.22 -11.75
CA LEU A 826 -23.48 1.31 -10.97
C LEU A 826 -21.95 1.20 -10.91
N PRO A 827 -21.22 2.32 -10.81
CA PRO A 827 -19.77 2.29 -10.65
C PRO A 827 -19.37 1.68 -9.30
N PRO A 828 -18.13 1.16 -9.15
CA PRO A 828 -17.69 0.54 -7.91
C PRO A 828 -17.86 1.40 -6.65
N SER A 829 -17.81 2.73 -6.73
CA SER A 829 -18.09 3.59 -5.57
C SER A 829 -18.84 4.87 -5.98
N PRO A 830 -19.85 5.32 -5.21
CA PRO A 830 -20.68 6.48 -5.58
C PRO A 830 -20.08 7.84 -5.20
N GLU A 831 -19.00 7.92 -4.42
CA GLU A 831 -18.49 9.17 -3.88
C GLU A 831 -17.27 9.71 -4.64
N LYS A 832 -17.21 11.04 -4.83
CA LYS A 832 -16.11 11.75 -5.48
C LYS A 832 -14.77 11.43 -4.78
N ALA A 833 -13.69 11.46 -5.56
CA ALA A 833 -12.32 11.39 -5.07
C ALA A 833 -12.07 12.53 -4.07
N ASN A 834 -12.01 12.23 -2.77
CA ASN A 834 -11.55 13.20 -1.78
C ASN A 834 -10.05 13.43 -1.97
N ARG A 835 -9.62 14.70 -1.97
CA ARG A 835 -8.22 15.05 -1.72
C ARG A 835 -7.83 14.45 -0.37
N ARG A 836 -6.65 13.81 -0.28
CA ARG A 836 -6.20 13.12 0.93
C ARG A 836 -6.22 14.07 2.13
N GLN A 837 -6.81 13.62 3.23
CA GLN A 837 -6.23 13.83 4.56
C GLN A 837 -5.34 12.63 4.85
N ASP A 838 -4.20 12.86 5.50
CA ASP A 838 -3.31 11.79 5.93
C ASP A 838 -4.03 10.83 6.87
N SER A 839 -3.93 9.54 6.57
CA SER A 839 -4.55 8.48 7.36
C SER A 839 -3.74 8.25 8.63
N HIS A 840 -3.94 9.09 9.63
CA HIS A 840 -3.84 8.65 11.02
C HIS A 840 -5.24 8.24 11.46
N THR A 841 -5.57 6.96 11.32
CA THR A 841 -6.71 6.38 12.03
C THR A 841 -6.35 6.37 13.53
N PRO A 842 -7.17 6.97 14.41
CA PRO A 842 -7.11 6.68 15.83
C PRO A 842 -7.78 5.32 16.05
N HIS A 843 -7.02 4.34 16.52
CA HIS A 843 -7.57 3.18 17.22
C HIS A 843 -7.96 3.58 18.65
#